data_AF-A0A150AKG3-F1
#
_entry.id   AF-A0A150AKG3-F1
#
_cell.length_a   1.000
_cell.length_b   1.000
_cell.length_c   1.000
_cell.angle_alpha   90.00
_cell.angle_beta   90.00
_cell.angle_gamma   90.00
#
_symmetry.space_group_name_H-M   'P 1'
#
loop_
_entity.id
_entity.type
_entity.pdbx_description
1 polymer ?
#
loop_
_entity_poly.entity_id
_entity_poly.type
_entity_poly.pdbx_seq_one_letter_code
_entity_poly.pdbx_strand_id
1 'polypeptide(L)'
;MKQFFFNKYFITLVVGVLFLGCVDKTYNDPENKEITPIPEGSATMSIADLKAMHSGRDNDTTGIPEDVVIVGQVISDDEAGNIYKELYIQDKTGGILIRLDKAPLYSTYRLGQQVGIICDDLVLGSYGGNVQLGIPSLYNGAPAAGRVPGPLMEQYMFTGTVDSIEAITASVKEIQENSSAYLGRKVRINNITSTDNTGTTYADAENETTQNRYFNDGTTSSDIILRNSGFSDFAGDKIPEGAGTMYAIVGTFNGTPQLLINNPATDMVDFTDEGDPTDPEEDGKVLLDENFDELSEGEVALDNWTNSNEQGTVKWEVEGNGNKYAFANAYKSGDEASEAWLVLPTITEENLRLRFRSAAGFFVEGHLDVLEVKVSSNYNGSISSATWSDVTDQADLPVFGNPDGDWWDWKESDINLSSFGGNVTVAFVYHGSNTNSTKVEVDNIVISNDAGSETDPEDGDYYGKANGKEGYALKTALADIITNGHKDKGYSALWTLYQTSDDKYQKSEIIWDMYSDIPDPNNPSVPDGRQEGEYEYELIFDQCGQAGGGEKYCYNREHVMPQSWFDKKSPMVSDAHHIIPTDAYVNTKRSNHPHGVVANVSWTSINGSKLGSGTSASGYTGTVFEPIDEYKGDFARMYLYMATRYEDQIGSWENNSQAGTVLDGSSDKVFKDWFLTLMMEWHTNDPVSDKEIDRNQQIFETQGNRNPFIDHPEYAKMIWGN
;
A
#
# COMPACT_ATOMS: atom_id res chain seq x y z
N MET A 1 33.52 -82.45 14.09
CA MET A 1 34.22 -81.14 14.06
C MET A 1 33.16 -80.05 14.09
N LYS A 2 32.76 -79.69 15.32
CA LYS A 2 32.91 -78.37 15.96
C LYS A 2 31.76 -77.39 15.64
N GLN A 3 30.84 -77.35 16.61
CA GLN A 3 29.93 -76.26 16.95
C GLN A 3 30.67 -74.92 17.11
N PHE A 4 30.02 -73.80 16.79
CA PHE A 4 30.17 -72.50 17.49
C PHE A 4 28.86 -71.70 17.29
N PHE A 5 27.93 -71.75 18.25
CA PHE A 5 27.71 -70.79 19.36
C PHE A 5 27.14 -69.43 18.93
N PHE A 6 25.85 -69.26 19.23
CA PHE A 6 25.18 -67.98 19.44
C PHE A 6 26.02 -67.08 20.36
N ASN A 7 26.21 -65.81 19.99
CA ASN A 7 26.50 -64.76 20.96
C ASN A 7 25.45 -63.66 20.83
N LYS A 8 24.66 -63.54 21.90
CA LYS A 8 23.58 -62.57 22.09
C LYS A 8 24.17 -61.22 22.49
N TYR A 9 24.73 -60.47 21.54
CA TYR A 9 25.03 -59.04 21.72
C TYR A 9 25.12 -58.37 20.34
N PHE A 10 23.99 -58.22 19.64
CA PHE A 10 23.82 -57.21 18.58
C PHE A 10 22.34 -57.06 18.15
N ILE A 11 21.43 -56.99 19.12
CA ILE A 11 20.02 -56.58 18.91
C ILE A 11 19.70 -55.55 19.99
N THR A 12 20.31 -54.36 19.88
CA THR A 12 19.83 -53.12 20.49
C THR A 12 20.44 -51.92 19.76
N LEU A 13 20.15 -51.78 18.47
CA LEU A 13 20.09 -50.49 17.77
C LEU A 13 19.53 -50.76 16.37
N VAL A 14 18.81 -49.80 15.79
CA VAL A 14 18.15 -49.88 14.48
C VAL A 14 16.77 -50.57 14.48
N VAL A 15 15.91 -50.15 15.41
CA VAL A 15 14.48 -49.97 15.12
C VAL A 15 14.13 -48.57 15.62
N GLY A 16 14.14 -47.60 14.70
CA GLY A 16 13.90 -46.20 15.04
C GLY A 16 14.42 -45.21 14.01
N VAL A 17 14.26 -45.49 12.70
CA VAL A 17 14.23 -44.44 11.66
C VAL A 17 13.30 -44.94 10.55
N LEU A 18 12.01 -44.70 10.73
CA LEU A 18 11.04 -44.58 9.63
C LEU A 18 10.50 -43.16 9.74
N PHE A 19 10.41 -42.49 8.58
CA PHE A 19 9.96 -41.11 8.34
C PHE A 19 10.98 -39.99 8.53
N LEU A 20 12.05 -40.01 7.72
CA LEU A 20 12.68 -38.79 7.22
C LEU A 20 13.06 -39.02 5.75
N GLY A 21 12.07 -38.86 4.89
CA GLY A 21 12.23 -38.65 3.46
C GLY A 21 11.47 -37.40 3.08
N CYS A 22 11.74 -36.29 3.79
CA CYS A 22 11.42 -34.97 3.26
C CYS A 22 12.29 -34.78 2.03
N VAL A 23 11.66 -34.62 0.88
CA VAL A 23 12.30 -34.02 -0.29
C VAL A 23 12.92 -32.71 0.18
N ASP A 24 14.24 -32.62 0.02
CA ASP A 24 15.03 -31.44 0.32
C ASP A 24 14.54 -30.31 -0.61
N LYS A 25 13.80 -29.33 -0.06
CA LYS A 25 13.30 -28.15 -0.80
C LYS A 25 14.30 -26.99 -0.79
N THR A 26 15.57 -27.22 -0.43
CA THR A 26 16.62 -26.18 -0.40
C THR A 26 17.43 -26.18 -1.70
N TYR A 27 16.78 -25.99 -2.84
CA TYR A 27 17.44 -25.89 -4.16
C TYR A 27 17.18 -24.57 -4.90
N ASN A 28 16.93 -23.44 -4.23
CA ASN A 28 16.80 -22.14 -4.91
C ASN A 28 17.58 -21.04 -4.18
N ASP A 29 18.91 -21.15 -4.21
CA ASP A 29 19.81 -19.99 -4.22
C ASP A 29 21.02 -20.36 -5.11
N PRO A 30 20.94 -20.14 -6.44
CA PRO A 30 22.13 -20.02 -7.25
C PRO A 30 22.55 -18.55 -7.26
N GLU A 31 23.28 -18.18 -6.21
CA GLU A 31 24.04 -16.94 -6.05
C GLU A 31 23.20 -15.71 -5.69
N ASN A 32 23.38 -15.24 -4.46
CA ASN A 32 23.49 -13.82 -4.05
C ASN A 32 24.34 -12.99 -5.05
N LYS A 33 23.94 -12.92 -6.31
CA LYS A 33 24.42 -11.95 -7.26
C LYS A 33 23.80 -10.64 -6.85
N GLU A 34 24.63 -9.63 -6.57
CA GLU A 34 24.18 -8.25 -6.49
C GLU A 34 23.27 -7.99 -7.70
N ILE A 35 22.04 -7.54 -7.44
CA ILE A 35 21.13 -7.13 -8.50
C ILE A 35 21.72 -5.86 -9.11
N THR A 36 22.44 -6.02 -10.21
CA THR A 36 23.01 -4.91 -10.95
C THR A 36 21.97 -4.39 -11.94
N PRO A 37 21.74 -3.07 -12.02
CA PRO A 37 20.93 -2.50 -13.06
C PRO A 37 21.39 -2.96 -14.45
N ILE A 38 20.44 -3.26 -15.33
CA ILE A 38 20.76 -3.49 -16.74
C ILE A 38 21.27 -2.14 -17.29
N PRO A 39 22.48 -2.08 -17.89
CA PRO A 39 23.04 -0.81 -18.37
C PRO A 39 22.09 -0.09 -19.33
N GLU A 40 21.95 1.22 -19.16
CA GLU A 40 21.16 2.05 -20.07
C GLU A 40 21.68 1.89 -21.52
N GLY A 41 20.75 1.71 -22.46
CA GLY A 41 21.07 1.42 -23.86
C GLY A 41 21.36 -0.06 -24.17
N SER A 42 21.15 -0.98 -23.24
CA SER A 42 21.24 -2.43 -23.52
C SER A 42 20.18 -2.93 -24.49
N ALA A 43 18.99 -2.31 -24.51
CA ALA A 43 17.96 -2.61 -25.49
C ALA A 43 18.36 -2.05 -26.87
N THR A 44 18.44 -2.91 -27.87
CA THR A 44 18.71 -2.53 -29.27
C THR A 44 17.43 -2.37 -30.09
N MET A 45 16.29 -2.79 -29.54
CA MET A 45 14.96 -2.66 -30.13
C MET A 45 13.90 -2.46 -29.05
N SER A 46 12.85 -1.70 -29.35
CA SER A 46 11.69 -1.59 -28.46
C SER A 46 10.80 -2.83 -28.56
N ILE A 47 10.03 -3.13 -27.51
CA ILE A 47 9.11 -4.27 -27.53
C ILE A 47 8.03 -4.09 -28.62
N ALA A 48 7.55 -2.86 -28.84
CA ALA A 48 6.59 -2.57 -29.90
C ALA A 48 7.16 -2.85 -31.29
N ASP A 49 8.39 -2.41 -31.56
CA ASP A 49 9.05 -2.63 -32.87
C ASP A 49 9.31 -4.11 -33.11
N LEU A 50 9.78 -4.84 -32.10
CA LEU A 50 9.97 -6.29 -32.19
C LEU A 50 8.64 -6.97 -32.52
N LYS A 51 7.59 -6.67 -31.76
CA LYS A 51 6.26 -7.26 -31.94
C LYS A 51 5.69 -6.98 -33.34
N ALA A 52 5.92 -5.79 -33.88
CA ALA A 52 5.46 -5.38 -35.20
C ALA A 52 6.10 -6.14 -36.37
N MET A 53 7.22 -6.84 -36.15
CA MET A 53 7.85 -7.67 -37.19
C MET A 53 7.02 -8.90 -37.57
N HIS A 54 6.12 -9.34 -36.69
CA HIS A 54 5.25 -10.48 -36.95
C HIS A 54 3.82 -10.01 -37.26
N SER A 55 3.22 -10.57 -38.31
CA SER A 55 1.89 -10.18 -38.79
C SER A 55 0.72 -10.59 -37.86
N GLY A 56 1.02 -11.23 -36.72
CA GLY A 56 0.02 -11.82 -35.82
C GLY A 56 -0.62 -13.11 -36.35
N ARG A 57 -0.15 -13.63 -37.50
CA ARG A 57 -0.72 -14.81 -38.15
C ARG A 57 -0.26 -16.10 -37.45
N ASP A 58 -1.23 -16.89 -36.98
CA ASP A 58 -0.98 -18.22 -36.46
C ASP A 58 -0.38 -19.18 -37.51
N ASN A 59 0.32 -20.22 -37.04
CA ASN A 59 0.99 -21.24 -37.86
C ASN A 59 2.10 -20.68 -38.76
N ASP A 60 2.68 -19.55 -38.36
CA ASP A 60 3.78 -18.87 -39.02
C ASP A 60 4.78 -18.37 -37.96
N THR A 61 6.01 -18.12 -38.39
CA THR A 61 7.05 -17.55 -37.53
C THR A 61 7.88 -16.52 -38.29
N THR A 62 8.19 -15.41 -37.63
CA THR A 62 9.15 -14.42 -38.13
C THR A 62 10.49 -14.61 -37.43
N GLY A 63 11.57 -14.78 -38.21
CA GLY A 63 12.94 -14.77 -37.69
C GLY A 63 13.36 -13.37 -37.25
N ILE A 64 14.13 -13.31 -36.16
CA ILE A 64 14.62 -12.06 -35.60
C ILE A 64 16.07 -11.85 -36.07
N PRO A 65 16.49 -10.62 -36.46
CA PRO A 65 17.88 -10.32 -36.76
C PRO A 65 18.82 -10.64 -35.58
N GLU A 66 20.08 -10.91 -35.90
CA GLU A 66 21.15 -11.02 -34.90
C GLU A 66 21.32 -9.69 -34.13
N ASP A 67 21.83 -9.79 -32.90
CA ASP A 67 22.12 -8.68 -31.98
C ASP A 67 20.87 -7.90 -31.52
N VAL A 68 19.68 -8.48 -31.66
CA VAL A 68 18.45 -7.88 -31.13
C VAL A 68 18.30 -8.21 -29.65
N VAL A 69 18.22 -7.18 -28.82
CA VAL A 69 17.98 -7.26 -27.39
C VAL A 69 16.81 -6.36 -27.03
N ILE A 70 15.84 -6.91 -26.30
CA ILE A 70 14.78 -6.13 -25.66
C ILE A 70 14.99 -6.13 -24.15
N VAL A 71 14.53 -5.07 -23.48
CA VAL A 71 14.53 -4.98 -22.02
C VAL A 71 13.13 -4.53 -21.59
N GLY A 72 12.54 -5.24 -20.63
CA GLY A 72 11.23 -4.90 -20.10
C GLY A 72 11.07 -5.33 -18.65
N GLN A 73 10.10 -4.73 -17.97
CA GLN A 73 9.70 -5.08 -16.61
C GLN A 73 8.74 -6.28 -16.64
N VAL A 74 8.93 -7.22 -15.73
CA VAL A 74 8.05 -8.38 -15.54
C VAL A 74 6.72 -7.93 -14.95
N ILE A 75 5.62 -8.31 -15.60
CA ILE A 75 4.24 -7.95 -15.20
C ILE A 75 3.35 -9.15 -14.89
N SER A 76 3.86 -10.36 -15.13
CA SER A 76 3.17 -11.61 -14.83
C SER A 76 3.81 -12.38 -13.69
N ASP A 77 2.98 -13.10 -12.94
CA ASP A 77 3.37 -14.01 -11.87
C ASP A 77 2.65 -15.36 -12.06
N ASP A 78 3.37 -16.47 -11.85
CA ASP A 78 2.82 -17.83 -11.92
C ASP A 78 2.57 -18.49 -10.55
N GLU A 79 2.75 -17.77 -9.43
CA GLU A 79 2.54 -18.27 -8.06
C GLU A 79 1.12 -18.80 -7.85
N ALA A 80 0.12 -18.00 -8.20
CA ALA A 80 -1.30 -18.39 -8.11
C ALA A 80 -1.75 -19.35 -9.22
N GLY A 81 -0.88 -19.65 -10.19
CA GLY A 81 -1.13 -20.66 -11.24
C GLY A 81 -2.09 -20.25 -12.36
N ASN A 82 -2.51 -18.98 -12.44
CA ASN A 82 -3.37 -18.50 -13.53
C ASN A 82 -2.62 -18.33 -14.86
N ILE A 83 -1.40 -17.79 -14.77
CA ILE A 83 -0.44 -17.69 -15.86
C ILE A 83 0.59 -18.81 -15.62
N TYR A 84 0.83 -19.67 -16.60
CA TYR A 84 1.69 -20.85 -16.41
C TYR A 84 2.62 -21.05 -17.58
N LYS A 85 3.93 -21.15 -17.31
CA LYS A 85 4.97 -21.34 -18.35
C LYS A 85 4.98 -20.21 -19.39
N GLU A 86 4.57 -19.04 -18.93
CA GLU A 86 4.36 -17.82 -19.69
C GLU A 86 4.89 -16.66 -18.85
N LEU A 87 5.72 -15.82 -19.44
CA LEU A 87 6.25 -14.62 -18.79
C LEU A 87 5.88 -13.42 -19.66
N TYR A 88 5.18 -12.45 -19.10
CA TYR A 88 4.91 -11.18 -19.75
C TYR A 88 5.89 -10.13 -19.25
N ILE A 89 6.49 -9.40 -20.19
CA ILE A 89 7.26 -8.21 -19.89
C ILE A 89 6.73 -7.02 -20.71
N GLN A 90 6.94 -5.81 -20.20
CA GLN A 90 6.61 -4.59 -20.91
C GLN A 90 7.70 -3.52 -20.80
N ASP A 91 7.74 -2.63 -21.78
CA ASP A 91 8.47 -1.37 -21.73
C ASP A 91 7.47 -0.22 -21.97
N LYS A 92 7.97 1.01 -22.10
CA LYS A 92 7.11 2.18 -22.37
C LYS A 92 6.35 2.09 -23.70
N THR A 93 6.85 1.31 -24.66
CA THR A 93 6.32 1.20 -26.01
C THR A 93 5.31 0.06 -26.18
N GLY A 94 5.48 -1.07 -25.49
CA GLY A 94 4.67 -2.25 -25.70
C GLY A 94 4.94 -3.39 -24.72
N GLY A 95 4.18 -4.47 -24.85
CA GLY A 95 4.35 -5.68 -24.04
C GLY A 95 4.32 -6.95 -24.88
N ILE A 96 5.03 -7.97 -24.42
CA ILE A 96 5.22 -9.24 -25.14
C ILE A 96 5.19 -10.44 -24.19
N LEU A 97 4.60 -11.53 -24.68
CA LEU A 97 4.60 -12.82 -24.02
C LEU A 97 5.85 -13.63 -24.43
N ILE A 98 6.54 -14.20 -23.46
CA ILE A 98 7.63 -15.15 -23.63
C ILE A 98 7.19 -16.54 -23.19
N ARG A 99 7.39 -17.51 -24.08
CA ARG A 99 7.04 -18.92 -23.86
C ARG A 99 8.20 -19.62 -23.16
N LEU A 100 8.01 -20.12 -21.94
CA LEU A 100 9.05 -20.79 -21.15
C LEU A 100 8.65 -22.20 -20.76
N ASP A 101 9.56 -23.17 -20.76
CA ASP A 101 9.28 -24.55 -20.29
C ASP A 101 9.85 -24.76 -18.88
N LYS A 102 9.58 -23.79 -18.00
CA LYS A 102 9.97 -23.78 -16.58
C LYS A 102 8.78 -23.32 -15.75
N ALA A 103 8.59 -23.96 -14.60
CA ALA A 103 7.67 -23.53 -13.55
C ALA A 103 8.20 -24.07 -12.20
N PRO A 104 8.11 -23.31 -11.09
CA PRO A 104 7.63 -21.93 -11.06
C PRO A 104 8.62 -20.93 -11.69
N LEU A 105 8.09 -19.83 -12.23
CA LEU A 105 8.84 -18.69 -12.76
C LEU A 105 8.97 -17.58 -11.71
N TYR A 106 8.00 -17.40 -10.82
CA TYR A 106 7.98 -16.39 -9.75
C TYR A 106 9.19 -16.50 -8.81
N SER A 107 9.75 -17.72 -8.67
CA SER A 107 10.97 -17.95 -7.90
C SER A 107 12.25 -17.50 -8.61
N THR A 108 12.16 -17.07 -9.87
CA THR A 108 13.29 -16.64 -10.72
C THR A 108 13.11 -15.19 -11.18
N TYR A 109 11.88 -14.79 -11.48
CA TYR A 109 11.51 -13.46 -11.94
C TYR A 109 10.44 -12.88 -11.02
N ARG A 110 10.73 -11.76 -10.38
CA ARG A 110 9.77 -11.04 -9.52
C ARG A 110 8.92 -10.09 -10.38
N LEU A 111 7.70 -9.80 -9.94
CA LEU A 111 6.96 -8.66 -10.48
C LEU A 111 7.79 -7.38 -10.37
N GLY A 112 7.76 -6.53 -11.41
CA GLY A 112 8.56 -5.31 -11.49
C GLY A 112 10.02 -5.52 -11.91
N GLN A 113 10.52 -6.77 -11.90
CA GLN A 113 11.92 -7.04 -12.23
C GLN A 113 12.22 -6.74 -13.70
N GLN A 114 13.27 -5.97 -13.95
CA GLN A 114 13.82 -5.79 -15.27
C GLN A 114 14.41 -7.10 -15.79
N VAL A 115 14.05 -7.46 -17.01
CA VAL A 115 14.58 -8.62 -17.73
C VAL A 115 15.01 -8.18 -19.11
N GLY A 116 16.28 -8.39 -19.41
CA GLY A 116 16.83 -8.29 -20.76
C GLY A 116 16.74 -9.64 -21.46
N ILE A 117 16.30 -9.62 -22.71
CA ILE A 117 16.17 -10.81 -23.56
C ILE A 117 17.00 -10.64 -24.82
N ILE A 118 17.98 -11.51 -24.98
CA ILE A 118 18.74 -11.71 -26.21
C ILE A 118 17.85 -12.52 -27.16
N CYS A 119 17.46 -11.92 -28.27
CA CYS A 119 16.50 -12.49 -29.21
C CYS A 119 17.14 -13.34 -30.32
N ASP A 120 18.47 -13.49 -30.31
CA ASP A 120 19.20 -14.33 -31.25
C ASP A 120 18.65 -15.77 -31.24
N ASP A 121 18.49 -16.37 -32.42
CA ASP A 121 17.91 -17.71 -32.62
C ASP A 121 16.47 -17.92 -32.09
N LEU A 122 15.85 -16.90 -31.49
CA LEU A 122 14.43 -16.89 -31.16
C LEU A 122 13.60 -16.46 -32.39
N VAL A 123 12.32 -16.79 -32.34
CA VAL A 123 11.35 -16.42 -33.36
C VAL A 123 10.12 -15.80 -32.71
N LEU A 124 9.51 -14.88 -33.46
CA LEU A 124 8.15 -14.44 -33.15
C LEU A 124 7.17 -15.39 -33.82
N GLY A 125 6.19 -15.85 -33.06
CA GLY A 125 5.01 -16.53 -33.58
C GLY A 125 3.76 -15.92 -33.00
N SER A 126 2.62 -16.55 -33.27
CA SER A 126 1.33 -16.11 -32.74
C SER A 126 0.46 -17.32 -32.38
N TYR A 127 -0.36 -17.16 -31.35
CA TYR A 127 -1.44 -18.07 -31.02
C TYR A 127 -2.72 -17.28 -30.78
N GLY A 128 -3.74 -17.50 -31.61
CA GLY A 128 -4.97 -16.72 -31.57
C GLY A 128 -4.74 -15.23 -31.81
N GLY A 129 -3.72 -14.84 -32.59
CA GLY A 129 -3.38 -13.43 -32.79
C GLY A 129 -2.49 -12.81 -31.69
N ASN A 130 -2.22 -13.52 -30.59
CA ASN A 130 -1.31 -13.03 -29.56
C ASN A 130 0.14 -13.32 -29.95
N VAL A 131 0.86 -12.27 -30.36
CA VAL A 131 2.28 -12.37 -30.74
C VAL A 131 3.13 -12.73 -29.52
N GLN A 132 3.97 -13.75 -29.67
CA GLN A 132 4.75 -14.34 -28.60
C GLN A 132 6.17 -14.68 -29.06
N LEU A 133 7.12 -14.58 -28.15
CA LEU A 133 8.52 -14.90 -28.35
C LEU A 133 8.85 -16.30 -27.83
N GLY A 134 9.67 -17.04 -28.57
CA GLY A 134 10.11 -18.37 -28.18
C GLY A 134 11.09 -18.99 -29.16
N ILE A 135 11.42 -20.27 -28.96
CA ILE A 135 12.31 -21.00 -29.87
C ILE A 135 11.55 -21.48 -31.12
N PRO A 136 12.22 -21.66 -32.28
CA PRO A 136 11.63 -22.32 -33.43
C PRO A 136 11.05 -23.70 -33.06
N SER A 137 9.77 -23.93 -33.33
CA SER A 137 9.10 -25.19 -33.02
C SER A 137 7.97 -25.48 -34.02
N LEU A 138 7.30 -26.62 -33.82
CA LEU A 138 6.11 -27.00 -34.56
C LEU A 138 4.94 -27.22 -33.59
N TYR A 139 3.81 -26.60 -33.89
CA TYR A 139 2.53 -26.87 -33.24
C TYR A 139 1.60 -27.53 -34.26
N ASN A 140 1.12 -28.76 -33.98
CA ASN A 140 0.32 -29.55 -34.91
C ASN A 140 0.93 -29.67 -36.33
N GLY A 141 2.26 -29.69 -36.42
CA GLY A 141 2.99 -29.82 -37.68
C GLY A 141 3.19 -28.51 -38.46
N ALA A 142 2.74 -27.37 -37.94
CA ALA A 142 2.99 -26.05 -38.53
C ALA A 142 3.99 -25.22 -37.69
N PRO A 143 4.73 -24.29 -38.30
CA PRO A 143 5.67 -23.41 -37.59
C PRO A 143 5.00 -22.66 -36.43
N ALA A 144 5.68 -22.60 -35.28
CA ALA A 144 5.23 -21.86 -34.11
C ALA A 144 6.43 -21.45 -33.23
N ALA A 145 6.26 -20.37 -32.46
CA ALA A 145 7.16 -20.06 -31.35
C ALA A 145 6.89 -21.03 -30.18
N GLY A 146 7.85 -21.93 -29.94
CA GLY A 146 7.84 -22.92 -28.87
C GLY A 146 8.42 -22.38 -27.56
N ARG A 147 8.26 -23.16 -26.49
CA ARG A 147 8.76 -22.80 -25.17
C ARG A 147 10.27 -22.93 -25.07
N VAL A 148 10.95 -21.92 -24.55
CA VAL A 148 12.38 -21.94 -24.22
C VAL A 148 12.59 -22.92 -23.05
N PRO A 149 13.36 -24.01 -23.20
CA PRO A 149 13.65 -24.94 -22.13
C PRO A 149 14.36 -24.26 -20.95
N GLY A 150 14.03 -24.65 -19.72
CA GLY A 150 14.63 -24.09 -18.49
C GLY A 150 16.17 -23.94 -18.53
N PRO A 151 16.94 -24.97 -18.93
CA PRO A 151 18.40 -24.89 -19.04
C PRO A 151 18.94 -23.92 -20.10
N LEU A 152 18.10 -23.46 -21.03
CA LEU A 152 18.48 -22.50 -22.08
C LEU A 152 18.08 -21.07 -21.73
N MET A 153 17.25 -20.85 -20.69
CA MET A 153 16.79 -19.51 -20.32
C MET A 153 17.96 -18.57 -19.99
N GLU A 154 18.96 -19.05 -19.26
CA GLU A 154 20.17 -18.27 -18.90
C GLU A 154 21.02 -17.85 -20.11
N GLN A 155 20.82 -18.47 -21.29
CA GLN A 155 21.50 -18.07 -22.53
C GLN A 155 20.81 -16.88 -23.20
N TYR A 156 19.50 -16.75 -22.98
CA TYR A 156 18.68 -15.74 -23.61
C TYR A 156 18.29 -14.61 -22.67
N MET A 157 18.39 -14.79 -21.36
CA MET A 157 17.78 -13.89 -20.38
C MET A 157 18.76 -13.49 -19.29
N PHE A 158 18.74 -12.22 -18.94
CA PHE A 158 19.49 -11.65 -17.81
C PHE A 158 18.60 -10.67 -17.05
N THR A 159 18.81 -10.56 -15.75
CA THR A 159 17.94 -9.80 -14.84
C THR A 159 18.61 -8.50 -14.39
N GLY A 160 17.80 -7.48 -14.14
CA GLY A 160 18.19 -6.19 -13.55
C GLY A 160 17.45 -5.90 -12.25
N THR A 161 17.34 -4.61 -11.92
CA THR A 161 16.63 -4.10 -10.74
C THR A 161 15.15 -4.47 -10.76
N VAL A 162 14.53 -4.37 -9.59
CA VAL A 162 13.08 -4.40 -9.46
C VAL A 162 12.63 -2.94 -9.37
N ASP A 163 11.67 -2.56 -10.20
CA ASP A 163 11.07 -1.23 -10.21
C ASP A 163 9.54 -1.39 -10.10
N SER A 164 8.82 -0.33 -9.71
CA SER A 164 7.35 -0.34 -9.70
C SER A 164 6.77 -0.56 -11.09
N ILE A 165 5.66 -1.31 -11.18
CA ILE A 165 4.99 -1.60 -12.44
C ILE A 165 4.08 -0.43 -12.84
N GLU A 166 4.36 0.18 -13.99
CA GLU A 166 3.50 1.20 -14.58
C GLU A 166 2.33 0.55 -15.34
N ALA A 167 1.10 0.66 -14.83
CA ALA A 167 -0.11 0.21 -15.51
C ALA A 167 -0.74 1.34 -16.34
N ILE A 168 -1.22 1.03 -17.55
CA ILE A 168 -1.95 2.01 -18.36
C ILE A 168 -3.41 2.05 -17.94
N THR A 169 -3.90 3.22 -17.55
CA THR A 169 -5.35 3.42 -17.35
C THR A 169 -6.07 3.32 -18.70
N ALA A 170 -7.04 2.42 -18.80
CA ALA A 170 -7.81 2.20 -20.01
C ALA A 170 -9.24 1.75 -19.69
N SER A 171 -10.18 2.15 -20.54
CA SER A 171 -11.56 1.64 -20.52
C SER A 171 -11.72 0.37 -21.35
N VAL A 172 -12.80 -0.39 -21.09
CA VAL A 172 -13.18 -1.56 -21.87
C VAL A 172 -13.37 -1.19 -23.34
N LYS A 173 -14.00 -0.05 -23.63
CA LYS A 173 -14.17 0.44 -25.00
C LYS A 173 -12.83 0.67 -25.69
N GLU A 174 -11.87 1.34 -25.05
CA GLU A 174 -10.56 1.61 -25.64
C GLU A 174 -9.78 0.33 -25.92
N ILE A 175 -9.83 -0.65 -25.01
CA ILE A 175 -9.19 -1.95 -25.22
C ILE A 175 -9.84 -2.71 -26.39
N GLN A 176 -11.16 -2.62 -26.56
CA GLN A 176 -11.86 -3.26 -27.68
C GLN A 176 -11.62 -2.57 -29.02
N GLU A 177 -11.65 -1.23 -29.06
CA GLU A 177 -11.50 -0.44 -30.28
C GLU A 177 -10.03 -0.30 -30.74
N ASN A 178 -9.08 -0.32 -29.80
CA ASN A 178 -7.64 -0.14 -30.05
C ASN A 178 -6.78 -1.20 -29.34
N SER A 179 -7.21 -2.47 -29.43
CA SER A 179 -6.55 -3.59 -28.75
C SER A 179 -5.03 -3.64 -28.94
N SER A 180 -4.53 -3.33 -30.14
CA SER A 180 -3.09 -3.35 -30.46
C SER A 180 -2.24 -2.48 -29.54
N ALA A 181 -2.77 -1.37 -29.01
CA ALA A 181 -2.04 -0.50 -28.10
C ALA A 181 -1.82 -1.12 -26.70
N TYR A 182 -2.67 -2.08 -26.33
CA TYR A 182 -2.71 -2.68 -25.00
C TYR A 182 -2.19 -4.12 -24.95
N LEU A 183 -2.21 -4.85 -26.09
CA LEU A 183 -1.80 -6.26 -26.12
C LEU A 183 -0.42 -6.47 -25.49
N GLY A 184 -0.36 -7.37 -24.51
CA GLY A 184 0.81 -7.76 -23.74
C GLY A 184 1.19 -6.80 -22.62
N ARG A 185 0.43 -5.73 -22.39
CA ARG A 185 0.69 -4.72 -21.35
C ARG A 185 -0.25 -4.89 -20.16
N LYS A 186 0.20 -4.39 -19.00
CA LYS A 186 -0.62 -4.25 -17.79
C LYS A 186 -1.50 -3.00 -17.91
N VAL A 187 -2.80 -3.16 -17.65
CA VAL A 187 -3.78 -2.07 -17.65
C VAL A 187 -4.45 -1.96 -16.28
N ARG A 188 -4.90 -0.76 -15.95
CA ARG A 188 -5.80 -0.44 -14.84
C ARG A 188 -7.15 -0.05 -15.43
N ILE A 189 -8.22 -0.76 -15.08
CA ILE A 189 -9.59 -0.46 -15.51
C ILE A 189 -10.39 -0.12 -14.26
N ASN A 190 -10.87 1.12 -14.18
CA ASN A 190 -11.67 1.60 -13.04
C ASN A 190 -13.16 1.30 -13.29
N ASN A 191 -13.94 1.21 -12.20
CA ASN A 191 -15.39 1.02 -12.23
C ASN A 191 -15.82 -0.18 -13.11
N ILE A 192 -15.11 -1.29 -13.03
CA ILE A 192 -15.43 -2.48 -13.79
C ILE A 192 -16.24 -3.45 -12.91
N THR A 193 -17.35 -3.96 -13.44
CA THR A 193 -18.27 -4.86 -12.74
C THR A 193 -18.41 -6.17 -13.50
N SER A 194 -18.62 -7.28 -12.79
CA SER A 194 -18.94 -8.55 -13.45
C SER A 194 -20.37 -8.55 -14.00
N THR A 195 -20.54 -9.04 -15.24
CA THR A 195 -21.86 -9.27 -15.86
C THR A 195 -22.32 -10.73 -15.75
N ASP A 196 -21.52 -11.59 -15.11
CA ASP A 196 -21.89 -12.96 -14.80
C ASP A 196 -22.94 -13.03 -13.67
N ASN A 197 -23.52 -14.22 -13.47
CA ASN A 197 -24.47 -14.41 -12.37
C ASN A 197 -23.76 -14.32 -11.00
N THR A 198 -24.42 -13.71 -10.03
CA THR A 198 -24.02 -13.67 -8.61
C THR A 198 -23.53 -15.04 -8.11
N GLY A 199 -22.39 -15.06 -7.41
CA GLY A 199 -21.78 -16.27 -6.87
C GLY A 199 -21.07 -17.17 -7.89
N THR A 200 -20.86 -16.71 -9.13
CA THR A 200 -20.00 -17.39 -10.11
C THR A 200 -18.54 -17.39 -9.64
N THR A 201 -17.86 -18.54 -9.75
CA THR A 201 -16.44 -18.68 -9.37
C THR A 201 -15.50 -18.26 -10.50
N TYR A 202 -14.23 -17.94 -10.25
CA TYR A 202 -13.28 -17.52 -11.30
C TYR A 202 -13.10 -18.56 -12.42
N ALA A 203 -13.06 -19.85 -12.06
CA ALA A 203 -13.00 -20.96 -12.99
C ALA A 203 -13.66 -22.23 -12.38
N ASP A 204 -13.48 -23.38 -13.02
CA ASP A 204 -13.95 -24.66 -12.48
C ASP A 204 -12.78 -25.39 -11.83
N ALA A 205 -12.65 -25.22 -10.51
CA ALA A 205 -11.61 -25.87 -9.70
C ALA A 205 -11.84 -27.38 -9.51
N GLU A 206 -13.08 -27.87 -9.64
CA GLU A 206 -13.37 -29.30 -9.43
C GLU A 206 -12.89 -30.13 -10.62
N ASN A 207 -13.12 -29.63 -11.84
CA ASN A 207 -12.70 -30.30 -13.07
C ASN A 207 -11.40 -29.73 -13.67
N GLU A 208 -10.78 -28.76 -12.99
CA GLU A 208 -9.56 -28.06 -13.44
C GLU A 208 -9.72 -27.44 -14.85
N THR A 209 -10.91 -26.92 -15.17
CA THR A 209 -11.19 -26.36 -16.50
C THR A 209 -11.11 -24.84 -16.52
N THR A 210 -10.37 -24.31 -17.50
CA THR A 210 -10.31 -22.87 -17.79
C THR A 210 -11.68 -22.35 -18.19
N GLN A 211 -12.06 -21.20 -17.63
CA GLN A 211 -13.32 -20.56 -17.91
C GLN A 211 -13.13 -19.09 -18.29
N ASN A 212 -14.12 -18.55 -18.99
CA ASN A 212 -14.22 -17.13 -19.28
C ASN A 212 -15.23 -16.49 -18.33
N ARG A 213 -14.92 -15.28 -17.89
CA ARG A 213 -15.79 -14.39 -17.11
C ARG A 213 -15.96 -13.08 -17.83
N TYR A 214 -17.07 -12.43 -17.59
CA TYR A 214 -17.50 -11.28 -18.36
C TYR A 214 -17.60 -10.06 -17.44
N PHE A 215 -17.01 -8.97 -17.91
CA PHE A 215 -16.89 -7.72 -17.16
C PHE A 215 -17.14 -6.52 -18.06
N ASN A 216 -17.63 -5.44 -17.48
CA ASN A 216 -17.93 -4.20 -18.19
C ASN A 216 -17.75 -2.99 -17.27
N ASP A 217 -17.29 -1.86 -17.83
CA ASP A 217 -17.10 -0.59 -17.13
C ASP A 217 -18.12 0.49 -17.54
N GLY A 218 -19.16 0.09 -18.28
CA GLY A 218 -20.20 0.98 -18.80
C GLY A 218 -19.80 1.80 -20.03
N THR A 219 -18.52 1.78 -20.46
CA THR A 219 -18.07 2.58 -21.61
C THR A 219 -18.50 2.01 -22.96
N THR A 220 -18.95 0.75 -23.00
CA THR A 220 -19.46 0.07 -24.19
C THR A 220 -20.50 -0.99 -23.84
N SER A 221 -21.35 -1.34 -24.79
CA SER A 221 -22.40 -2.36 -24.61
C SER A 221 -21.90 -3.81 -24.61
N SER A 222 -20.63 -4.05 -24.94
CA SER A 222 -20.03 -5.37 -25.05
C SER A 222 -19.01 -5.64 -23.95
N ASP A 223 -19.15 -6.78 -23.28
CA ASP A 223 -18.26 -7.16 -22.19
C ASP A 223 -16.84 -7.52 -22.67
N ILE A 224 -15.86 -7.28 -21.80
CA ILE A 224 -14.52 -7.83 -21.94
C ILE A 224 -14.43 -9.17 -21.21
N ILE A 225 -13.64 -10.08 -21.78
CA ILE A 225 -13.44 -11.42 -21.23
C ILE A 225 -12.28 -11.36 -20.24
N LEU A 226 -12.51 -11.78 -19.00
CA LEU A 226 -11.46 -12.21 -18.08
C LEU A 226 -11.30 -13.74 -18.19
N ARG A 227 -10.10 -14.20 -18.55
CA ARG A 227 -9.83 -15.62 -18.75
C ARG A 227 -9.05 -16.20 -17.57
N ASN A 228 -9.60 -17.21 -16.91
CA ASN A 228 -8.97 -17.82 -15.73
C ASN A 228 -8.78 -19.33 -15.88
N SER A 229 -7.61 -19.81 -15.47
CA SER A 229 -7.26 -21.22 -15.41
C SER A 229 -8.06 -21.95 -14.35
N GLY A 230 -8.51 -23.17 -14.64
CA GLY A 230 -9.09 -24.05 -13.61
C GLY A 230 -8.03 -24.64 -12.67
N PHE A 231 -6.74 -24.46 -12.99
CA PHE A 231 -5.61 -24.88 -12.16
C PHE A 231 -5.11 -23.77 -11.20
N SER A 232 -5.67 -22.56 -11.27
CA SER A 232 -5.28 -21.51 -10.32
C SER A 232 -5.78 -21.82 -8.91
N ASP A 233 -5.05 -21.38 -7.90
CA ASP A 233 -5.43 -21.59 -6.49
C ASP A 233 -6.74 -20.89 -6.12
N PHE A 234 -7.07 -19.79 -6.81
CA PHE A 234 -8.31 -19.03 -6.68
C PHE A 234 -9.44 -19.49 -7.64
N ALA A 235 -9.24 -20.58 -8.42
CA ALA A 235 -10.24 -21.01 -9.41
C ALA A 235 -11.64 -21.22 -8.81
N GLY A 236 -11.71 -21.71 -7.56
CA GLY A 236 -12.95 -21.97 -6.83
C GLY A 236 -13.50 -20.77 -6.08
N ASP A 237 -12.77 -19.66 -6.04
CA ASP A 237 -13.20 -18.45 -5.35
C ASP A 237 -14.28 -17.75 -6.16
N LYS A 238 -15.20 -17.10 -5.45
CA LYS A 238 -16.24 -16.28 -6.09
C LYS A 238 -15.60 -15.05 -6.71
N ILE A 239 -16.09 -14.70 -7.87
CA ILE A 239 -15.80 -13.41 -8.47
C ILE A 239 -16.43 -12.34 -7.57
N PRO A 240 -15.73 -11.23 -7.32
CA PRO A 240 -16.29 -10.15 -6.54
C PRO A 240 -17.57 -9.62 -7.18
N GLU A 241 -18.50 -9.21 -6.32
CA GLU A 241 -19.73 -8.54 -6.73
C GLU A 241 -19.46 -7.03 -6.86
N GLY A 242 -20.41 -6.31 -7.46
CA GLY A 242 -20.33 -4.86 -7.71
C GLY A 242 -19.14 -4.38 -8.53
N ALA A 243 -18.93 -3.07 -8.49
CA ALA A 243 -17.91 -2.38 -9.25
C ALA A 243 -16.62 -2.23 -8.45
N GLY A 244 -15.47 -2.32 -9.13
CA GLY A 244 -14.16 -2.08 -8.53
C GLY A 244 -13.11 -1.70 -9.57
N THR A 245 -11.83 -1.80 -9.18
CA THR A 245 -10.68 -1.56 -10.05
C THR A 245 -9.97 -2.89 -10.38
N MET A 246 -9.77 -3.15 -11.68
CA MET A 246 -9.07 -4.34 -12.15
C MET A 246 -7.70 -4.00 -12.75
N TYR A 247 -6.66 -4.71 -12.30
CA TYR A 247 -5.32 -4.68 -12.87
C TYR A 247 -5.04 -5.95 -13.67
N ALA A 248 -5.01 -5.86 -14.99
CA ALA A 248 -4.92 -7.05 -15.83
C ALA A 248 -3.89 -6.91 -16.96
N ILE A 249 -3.35 -8.04 -17.42
CA ILE A 249 -2.56 -8.11 -18.64
C ILE A 249 -3.53 -8.33 -19.81
N VAL A 250 -3.42 -7.53 -20.85
CA VAL A 250 -4.29 -7.67 -22.03
C VAL A 250 -3.71 -8.71 -23.00
N GLY A 251 -4.46 -9.77 -23.28
CA GLY A 251 -4.20 -10.75 -24.34
C GLY A 251 -5.24 -10.67 -25.46
N THR A 252 -5.15 -11.59 -26.43
CA THR A 252 -6.16 -11.77 -27.47
C THR A 252 -6.27 -13.23 -27.86
N PHE A 253 -7.46 -13.63 -28.30
CA PHE A 253 -7.70 -14.93 -28.91
C PHE A 253 -8.63 -14.80 -30.12
N ASN A 254 -8.11 -15.15 -31.30
CA ASN A 254 -8.76 -14.98 -32.61
C ASN A 254 -9.29 -13.56 -32.84
N GLY A 255 -8.56 -12.56 -32.36
CA GLY A 255 -8.92 -11.14 -32.52
C GLY A 255 -9.87 -10.60 -31.44
N THR A 256 -10.33 -11.42 -30.49
CA THR A 256 -11.10 -10.96 -29.34
C THR A 256 -10.14 -10.64 -28.18
N PRO A 257 -10.08 -9.38 -27.68
CA PRO A 257 -9.29 -9.03 -26.52
C PRO A 257 -9.75 -9.76 -25.27
N GLN A 258 -8.81 -10.14 -24.41
CA GLN A 258 -9.06 -10.84 -23.15
C GLN A 258 -8.13 -10.28 -22.07
N LEU A 259 -8.56 -10.36 -20.82
CA LEU A 259 -7.81 -9.97 -19.64
C LEU A 259 -7.29 -11.21 -18.93
N LEU A 260 -6.09 -11.10 -18.37
CA LEU A 260 -5.43 -12.09 -17.54
C LEU A 260 -5.00 -11.41 -16.24
N ILE A 261 -5.34 -11.99 -15.10
CA ILE A 261 -4.84 -11.56 -13.79
C ILE A 261 -3.77 -12.54 -13.30
N ASN A 262 -2.84 -12.04 -12.50
CA ASN A 262 -1.91 -12.85 -11.74
C ASN A 262 -2.65 -13.51 -10.56
N ASN A 263 -3.26 -12.69 -9.71
CA ASN A 263 -3.95 -13.10 -8.48
C ASN A 263 -5.08 -12.10 -8.15
N PRO A 264 -6.32 -12.53 -7.89
CA PRO A 264 -7.40 -11.65 -7.46
C PRO A 264 -7.04 -10.75 -6.28
N ALA A 265 -6.25 -11.24 -5.31
CA ALA A 265 -5.90 -10.47 -4.12
C ALA A 265 -5.12 -9.18 -4.40
N THR A 266 -4.38 -9.12 -5.52
CA THR A 266 -3.62 -7.94 -5.94
C THR A 266 -4.24 -7.24 -7.15
N ASP A 267 -4.98 -7.99 -7.97
CA ASP A 267 -5.45 -7.51 -9.27
C ASP A 267 -6.93 -7.13 -9.30
N MET A 268 -7.69 -7.41 -8.24
CA MET A 268 -9.12 -7.11 -8.11
C MET A 268 -9.35 -6.30 -6.84
N VAL A 269 -9.26 -4.98 -6.96
CA VAL A 269 -9.20 -4.03 -5.84
C VAL A 269 -10.53 -3.26 -5.74
N ASP A 270 -10.98 -2.97 -4.53
CA ASP A 270 -12.14 -2.10 -4.26
C ASP A 270 -13.47 -2.54 -4.90
N PHE A 271 -13.72 -3.85 -5.03
CA PHE A 271 -15.02 -4.35 -5.46
C PHE A 271 -16.04 -4.33 -4.31
N THR A 272 -17.17 -3.66 -4.51
CA THR A 272 -18.24 -3.52 -3.50
C THR A 272 -19.31 -4.61 -3.60
N ASP A 273 -19.80 -5.16 -2.49
CA ASP A 273 -20.75 -6.30 -2.50
C ASP A 273 -22.16 -5.99 -3.06
N GLU A 274 -22.40 -4.83 -3.68
CA GLU A 274 -23.70 -4.48 -4.28
C GLU A 274 -23.54 -3.95 -5.70
N GLY A 275 -24.25 -4.57 -6.65
CA GLY A 275 -24.29 -4.21 -8.08
C GLY A 275 -24.98 -2.88 -8.38
N ASP A 276 -24.50 -1.80 -7.79
CA ASP A 276 -24.74 -0.44 -8.25
C ASP A 276 -23.62 -0.10 -9.23
N PRO A 277 -23.90 0.21 -10.53
CA PRO A 277 -22.90 0.90 -11.34
C PRO A 277 -22.50 2.13 -10.53
N THR A 278 -21.20 2.37 -10.31
CA THR A 278 -20.82 3.55 -9.52
C THR A 278 -21.40 4.79 -10.19
N ASP A 279 -22.49 5.31 -9.67
CA ASP A 279 -22.54 6.70 -9.33
C ASP A 279 -21.48 6.86 -8.23
N PRO A 280 -20.55 7.81 -8.35
CA PRO A 280 -19.48 8.01 -7.38
C PRO A 280 -20.10 8.51 -6.07
N GLU A 281 -20.52 7.59 -5.21
CA GLU A 281 -20.91 7.89 -3.83
C GLU A 281 -20.37 6.81 -2.89
N GLU A 282 -19.05 6.78 -2.74
CA GLU A 282 -18.43 6.56 -1.41
C GLU A 282 -17.10 7.30 -1.22
N ASP A 283 -16.72 8.17 -2.17
CA ASP A 283 -16.02 9.42 -1.84
C ASP A 283 -17.12 10.45 -1.57
N GLY A 284 -17.10 11.12 -0.42
CA GLY A 284 -18.11 12.10 -0.05
C GLY A 284 -18.46 13.09 -1.19
N LYS A 285 -19.74 13.40 -1.27
CA LYS A 285 -20.37 14.35 -2.20
C LYS A 285 -19.51 15.61 -2.37
N VAL A 286 -19.16 15.89 -3.63
CA VAL A 286 -18.60 17.18 -4.05
C VAL A 286 -19.69 18.25 -3.95
N LEU A 287 -19.41 19.29 -3.17
CA LEU A 287 -20.30 20.40 -2.83
C LEU A 287 -19.94 21.68 -3.57
N LEU A 288 -18.67 21.81 -3.98
CA LEU A 288 -18.14 22.83 -4.86
C LEU A 288 -17.07 22.19 -5.73
N ASP A 289 -17.07 22.49 -7.03
CA ASP A 289 -16.03 22.11 -7.99
C ASP A 289 -15.90 23.28 -8.97
N GLU A 290 -14.78 23.99 -8.91
CA GLU A 290 -14.51 25.17 -9.73
C GLU A 290 -13.09 25.10 -10.32
N ASN A 291 -13.03 25.06 -11.64
CA ASN A 291 -11.80 25.01 -12.43
C ASN A 291 -11.62 26.25 -13.34
N PHE A 292 -12.50 27.25 -13.23
CA PHE A 292 -12.49 28.53 -13.95
C PHE A 292 -12.56 28.46 -15.49
N ASP A 293 -12.61 27.28 -16.09
CA ASP A 293 -12.56 27.07 -17.55
C ASP A 293 -13.73 27.73 -18.29
N GLU A 294 -14.89 27.78 -17.65
CA GLU A 294 -16.12 28.35 -18.20
C GLU A 294 -16.16 29.89 -18.10
N LEU A 295 -15.26 30.52 -17.34
CA LEU A 295 -15.21 31.97 -17.18
C LEU A 295 -14.51 32.65 -18.36
N SER A 296 -14.91 33.88 -18.66
CA SER A 296 -14.15 34.73 -19.58
C SER A 296 -12.95 35.34 -18.85
N GLU A 297 -11.86 35.61 -19.57
CA GLU A 297 -10.71 36.32 -19.01
C GLU A 297 -11.13 37.68 -18.42
N GLY A 298 -10.58 38.05 -17.26
CA GLY A 298 -10.92 39.26 -16.50
C GLY A 298 -11.35 38.96 -15.05
N GLU A 299 -11.93 39.93 -14.34
CA GLU A 299 -12.31 39.79 -12.92
C GLU A 299 -13.15 38.52 -12.67
N VAL A 300 -12.76 37.70 -11.68
CA VAL A 300 -13.51 36.49 -11.27
C VAL A 300 -14.91 36.93 -10.83
N ALA A 301 -15.93 36.45 -11.55
CA ALA A 301 -17.33 36.77 -11.32
C ALA A 301 -18.17 35.49 -11.37
N LEU A 302 -18.33 34.85 -10.21
CA LEU A 302 -19.11 33.63 -10.01
C LEU A 302 -20.28 33.89 -9.05
N ASP A 303 -21.38 33.15 -9.26
CA ASP A 303 -22.55 33.27 -8.40
C ASP A 303 -22.23 32.82 -6.98
N ASN A 304 -22.59 33.64 -5.98
CA ASN A 304 -22.35 33.43 -4.55
C ASN A 304 -20.87 33.46 -4.11
N TRP A 305 -19.96 33.89 -4.97
CA TRP A 305 -18.59 34.24 -4.58
C TRP A 305 -18.49 35.74 -4.28
N THR A 306 -17.55 36.13 -3.41
CA THR A 306 -17.19 37.54 -3.20
C THR A 306 -15.75 37.78 -3.59
N ASN A 307 -15.55 38.53 -4.68
CA ASN A 307 -14.24 39.02 -5.11
C ASN A 307 -14.10 40.50 -4.75
N SER A 308 -13.27 40.81 -3.75
CA SER A 308 -13.19 42.15 -3.17
C SER A 308 -11.76 42.52 -2.78
N ASN A 309 -11.53 43.79 -2.50
CA ASN A 309 -10.26 44.31 -2.02
C ASN A 309 -10.45 45.16 -0.77
N GLU A 310 -9.90 44.71 0.34
CA GLU A 310 -9.92 45.47 1.61
C GLU A 310 -8.82 46.56 1.59
N GLN A 311 -7.78 46.38 0.76
CA GLN A 311 -6.72 47.37 0.52
C GLN A 311 -6.30 47.37 -0.95
N GLY A 312 -5.94 48.54 -1.48
CA GLY A 312 -5.46 48.70 -2.85
C GLY A 312 -6.55 48.58 -3.91
N THR A 313 -6.15 48.21 -5.12
CA THR A 313 -7.00 48.12 -6.31
C THR A 313 -7.02 46.73 -6.95
N VAL A 314 -6.10 45.84 -6.58
CA VAL A 314 -6.00 44.46 -7.08
C VAL A 314 -7.24 43.66 -6.71
N LYS A 315 -7.68 42.79 -7.63
CA LYS A 315 -8.70 41.75 -7.41
C LYS A 315 -8.25 40.45 -8.07
N TRP A 316 -8.95 39.37 -7.79
CA TRP A 316 -8.72 38.10 -8.48
C TRP A 316 -9.27 38.17 -9.91
N GLU A 317 -8.46 37.75 -10.88
CA GLU A 317 -8.80 37.70 -12.30
C GLU A 317 -8.63 36.28 -12.83
N VAL A 318 -9.29 35.96 -13.95
CA VAL A 318 -9.17 34.72 -14.68
C VAL A 318 -8.31 34.95 -15.91
N GLU A 319 -7.37 34.05 -16.18
CA GLU A 319 -6.67 33.98 -17.47
C GLU A 319 -6.38 32.53 -17.87
N GLY A 320 -6.07 32.30 -19.15
CA GLY A 320 -5.70 30.98 -19.66
C GLY A 320 -6.37 30.63 -21.00
N ASN A 321 -5.74 29.74 -21.77
CA ASN A 321 -6.23 29.32 -23.08
C ASN A 321 -6.52 27.81 -23.10
N GLY A 322 -7.77 27.43 -22.87
CA GLY A 322 -8.17 26.06 -22.57
C GLY A 322 -8.34 25.90 -21.07
N ASN A 323 -7.26 25.50 -20.39
CA ASN A 323 -7.19 25.37 -18.93
C ASN A 323 -6.97 26.76 -18.29
N LYS A 324 -8.00 27.34 -17.70
CA LYS A 324 -7.96 28.64 -17.03
C LYS A 324 -7.74 28.47 -15.53
N TYR A 325 -7.44 29.56 -14.86
CA TYR A 325 -7.23 29.60 -13.42
C TYR A 325 -7.53 31.01 -12.90
N ALA A 326 -7.80 31.12 -11.59
CA ALA A 326 -7.84 32.41 -10.93
C ALA A 326 -6.43 32.84 -10.51
N PHE A 327 -6.09 34.11 -10.70
CA PHE A 327 -4.81 34.66 -10.28
C PHE A 327 -4.97 36.02 -9.64
N ALA A 328 -3.98 36.39 -8.82
CA ALA A 328 -3.81 37.75 -8.31
C ALA A 328 -2.36 38.20 -8.52
N ASN A 329 -2.19 39.45 -8.94
CA ASN A 329 -0.89 40.11 -8.97
C ASN A 329 -1.05 41.62 -8.72
N ALA A 330 -0.07 42.22 -8.06
CA ALA A 330 -0.04 43.66 -7.81
C ALA A 330 0.90 44.41 -8.77
N TYR A 331 1.34 43.77 -9.85
CA TYR A 331 2.34 44.33 -10.75
C TYR A 331 1.79 45.57 -11.47
N LYS A 332 2.46 46.72 -11.29
CA LYS A 332 2.04 48.03 -11.85
C LYS A 332 0.68 48.52 -11.38
N SER A 333 0.16 48.00 -10.26
CA SER A 333 -1.07 48.52 -9.63
C SER A 333 -0.93 49.99 -9.22
N GLY A 334 0.27 50.43 -8.86
CA GLY A 334 0.49 51.71 -8.18
C GLY A 334 0.08 51.70 -6.71
N ASP A 335 -0.34 50.56 -6.18
CA ASP A 335 -0.75 50.39 -4.79
C ASP A 335 0.46 50.40 -3.84
N GLU A 336 0.34 51.08 -2.70
CA GLU A 336 1.31 50.96 -1.60
C GLU A 336 1.19 49.60 -0.90
N ALA A 337 -0.02 49.05 -0.83
CA ALA A 337 -0.35 47.71 -0.38
C ALA A 337 -1.67 47.27 -1.04
N SER A 338 -1.78 45.97 -1.32
CA SER A 338 -2.94 45.33 -1.93
C SER A 338 -3.32 44.12 -1.09
N GLU A 339 -4.61 43.99 -0.80
CA GLU A 339 -5.19 42.86 -0.07
C GLU A 339 -6.46 42.44 -0.80
N ALA A 340 -6.37 41.37 -1.60
CA ALA A 340 -7.45 40.90 -2.46
C ALA A 340 -8.03 39.58 -1.95
N TRP A 341 -9.34 39.58 -1.71
CA TRP A 341 -10.09 38.46 -1.17
C TRP A 341 -10.93 37.80 -2.25
N LEU A 342 -10.75 36.49 -2.42
CA LEU A 342 -11.66 35.62 -3.15
C LEU A 342 -12.37 34.70 -2.16
N VAL A 343 -13.58 35.09 -1.77
CA VAL A 343 -14.41 34.34 -0.82
C VAL A 343 -15.35 33.41 -1.58
N LEU A 344 -15.30 32.13 -1.23
CA LEU A 344 -16.11 31.08 -1.81
C LEU A 344 -17.56 31.12 -1.26
N PRO A 345 -18.50 30.39 -1.89
CA PRO A 345 -19.83 30.21 -1.34
C PRO A 345 -19.78 29.54 0.03
N THR A 346 -20.70 29.93 0.91
CA THR A 346 -20.88 29.26 2.20
C THR A 346 -21.48 27.86 1.97
N ILE A 347 -20.80 26.84 2.47
CA ILE A 347 -21.23 25.44 2.40
C ILE A 347 -21.80 25.04 3.77
N THR A 348 -23.05 24.55 3.78
CA THR A 348 -23.75 24.12 5.01
C THR A 348 -23.83 22.60 5.09
N GLU A 349 -22.70 21.95 5.31
CA GLU A 349 -22.55 20.50 5.47
C GLU A 349 -21.45 20.21 6.49
N GLU A 350 -21.45 19.01 7.08
CA GLU A 350 -20.40 18.55 8.00
C GLU A 350 -19.30 17.79 7.25
N ASN A 351 -18.16 17.51 7.91
CA ASN A 351 -17.05 16.72 7.36
C ASN A 351 -16.50 17.26 6.03
N LEU A 352 -16.35 18.58 5.97
CA LEU A 352 -15.88 19.26 4.78
C LEU A 352 -14.37 19.09 4.60
N ARG A 353 -13.95 18.90 3.36
CA ARG A 353 -12.55 18.88 2.91
C ARG A 353 -12.40 19.87 1.75
N LEU A 354 -11.29 20.60 1.73
CA LEU A 354 -10.95 21.55 0.66
C LEU A 354 -9.71 21.04 -0.05
N ARG A 355 -9.83 20.81 -1.36
CA ARG A 355 -8.71 20.53 -2.26
C ARG A 355 -8.57 21.66 -3.26
N PHE A 356 -7.35 22.07 -3.55
CA PHE A 356 -7.08 23.04 -4.62
C PHE A 356 -5.63 22.93 -5.09
N ARG A 357 -5.36 23.46 -6.28
CA ARG A 357 -4.01 23.59 -6.82
C ARG A 357 -3.57 25.04 -6.74
N SER A 358 -2.30 25.28 -6.41
CA SER A 358 -1.73 26.62 -6.43
C SER A 358 -0.34 26.67 -7.03
N ALA A 359 -0.01 27.79 -7.66
CA ALA A 359 1.28 28.01 -8.30
C ALA A 359 1.71 29.47 -8.15
N ALA A 360 3.02 29.71 -8.17
CA ALA A 360 3.59 31.04 -8.02
C ALA A 360 4.73 31.31 -8.99
N GLY A 361 4.93 32.58 -9.30
CA GLY A 361 5.88 33.01 -10.31
C GLY A 361 5.92 34.53 -10.40
N PHE A 362 6.82 35.04 -11.24
CA PHE A 362 7.26 36.43 -11.16
C PHE A 362 7.70 36.79 -9.73
N PHE A 363 8.46 35.88 -9.09
CA PHE A 363 8.89 36.02 -7.71
C PHE A 363 9.64 37.33 -7.47
N VAL A 364 9.33 37.96 -6.34
CA VAL A 364 10.02 39.13 -5.83
C VAL A 364 10.79 38.67 -4.60
N GLU A 365 12.10 38.95 -4.58
CA GLU A 365 12.97 38.55 -3.47
C GLU A 365 12.43 39.08 -2.13
N GLY A 366 12.22 38.18 -1.17
CA GLY A 366 11.73 38.52 0.17
C GLY A 366 10.22 38.80 0.30
N HIS A 367 9.43 38.63 -0.77
CA HIS A 367 7.96 38.63 -0.68
C HIS A 367 7.50 37.22 -0.28
N LEU A 368 7.23 37.00 1.01
CA LEU A 368 6.96 35.68 1.59
C LEU A 368 5.49 35.46 1.93
N ASP A 369 4.76 36.54 2.15
CA ASP A 369 3.38 36.61 2.61
C ASP A 369 2.40 36.77 1.44
N VAL A 370 2.55 35.95 0.39
CA VAL A 370 1.83 36.19 -0.88
C VAL A 370 0.37 35.72 -0.85
N LEU A 371 0.11 34.55 -0.28
CA LEU A 371 -1.22 33.91 -0.24
C LEU A 371 -1.51 33.38 1.16
N GLU A 372 -2.69 33.71 1.67
CA GLU A 372 -3.29 33.08 2.86
C GLU A 372 -4.57 32.33 2.46
N VAL A 373 -4.81 31.20 3.13
CA VAL A 373 -6.08 30.46 3.07
C VAL A 373 -6.79 30.64 4.40
N LYS A 374 -8.00 31.19 4.37
CA LYS A 374 -8.77 31.51 5.57
C LYS A 374 -10.13 30.84 5.58
N VAL A 375 -10.60 30.50 6.76
CA VAL A 375 -11.88 29.81 6.98
C VAL A 375 -12.72 30.58 7.99
N SER A 376 -14.01 30.72 7.72
CA SER A 376 -14.97 31.36 8.61
C SER A 376 -16.24 30.52 8.76
N SER A 377 -16.72 30.41 10.00
CA SER A 377 -17.99 29.75 10.31
C SER A 377 -19.18 30.70 10.48
N ASN A 378 -18.91 32.02 10.49
CA ASN A 378 -19.91 33.07 10.72
C ASN A 378 -19.96 34.12 9.61
N TYR A 379 -19.34 33.85 8.46
CA TYR A 379 -19.43 34.71 7.29
C TYR A 379 -20.89 34.86 6.85
N ASN A 380 -21.30 36.11 6.60
CA ASN A 380 -22.67 36.48 6.28
C ASN A 380 -22.75 37.43 5.07
N GLY A 381 -21.71 37.43 4.22
CA GLY A 381 -21.57 38.33 3.08
C GLY A 381 -20.73 39.59 3.35
N SER A 382 -20.11 39.72 4.52
CA SER A 382 -19.21 40.84 4.85
C SER A 382 -17.93 40.37 5.54
N ILE A 383 -16.79 40.57 4.87
CA ILE A 383 -15.45 40.14 5.30
C ILE A 383 -15.11 40.70 6.69
N SER A 384 -15.28 42.00 6.90
CA SER A 384 -14.94 42.69 8.16
C SER A 384 -15.84 42.34 9.35
N SER A 385 -17.02 41.76 9.12
CA SER A 385 -17.92 41.33 10.18
C SER A 385 -17.74 39.87 10.60
N ALA A 386 -17.03 39.10 9.77
CA ALA A 386 -16.77 37.70 9.99
C ALA A 386 -15.50 37.49 10.82
N THR A 387 -15.42 36.34 11.49
CA THR A 387 -14.23 35.85 12.15
C THR A 387 -13.54 34.86 11.22
N TRP A 388 -12.27 35.11 10.92
CA TRP A 388 -11.47 34.29 10.02
C TRP A 388 -10.37 33.59 10.81
N SER A 389 -10.31 32.28 10.68
CA SER A 389 -9.18 31.47 11.11
C SER A 389 -8.23 31.30 9.92
N ASP A 390 -6.95 31.44 10.19
CA ASP A 390 -5.89 31.16 9.21
C ASP A 390 -5.60 29.66 9.21
N VAL A 391 -5.63 29.03 8.03
CA VAL A 391 -5.29 27.62 7.81
C VAL A 391 -4.20 27.46 6.75
N THR A 392 -3.46 28.53 6.48
CA THR A 392 -2.42 28.57 5.44
C THR A 392 -1.32 27.54 5.70
N ASP A 393 -1.05 27.21 6.96
CA ASP A 393 -0.08 26.19 7.38
C ASP A 393 -0.50 24.75 7.06
N GLN A 394 -1.78 24.53 6.76
CA GLN A 394 -2.32 23.24 6.32
C GLN A 394 -2.28 23.09 4.78
N ALA A 395 -1.95 24.15 4.05
CA ALA A 395 -1.85 24.14 2.60
C ALA A 395 -0.40 23.83 2.15
N ASP A 396 -0.24 22.94 1.18
CA ASP A 396 1.01 22.83 0.42
C ASP A 396 1.04 23.96 -0.62
N LEU A 397 1.77 25.04 -0.31
CA LEU A 397 1.89 26.24 -1.15
C LEU A 397 3.28 26.33 -1.80
N PRO A 398 3.39 27.00 -2.97
CA PRO A 398 4.67 27.32 -3.58
C PRO A 398 5.61 28.08 -2.62
N VAL A 399 6.91 27.77 -2.71
CA VAL A 399 7.93 28.47 -1.92
C VAL A 399 8.11 29.89 -2.43
N PHE A 400 7.57 30.87 -1.69
CA PHE A 400 7.66 32.29 -2.04
C PHE A 400 9.03 32.92 -1.73
N GLY A 401 9.26 34.12 -2.27
CA GLY A 401 10.43 34.94 -1.97
C GLY A 401 11.75 34.52 -2.61
N ASN A 402 11.77 33.47 -3.44
CA ASN A 402 12.96 33.02 -4.18
C ASN A 402 12.85 33.34 -5.70
N PRO A 403 13.55 34.39 -6.20
CA PRO A 403 13.56 34.72 -7.62
C PRO A 403 14.05 33.59 -8.53
N ASP A 404 14.93 32.74 -8.01
CA ASP A 404 15.53 31.59 -8.71
C ASP A 404 14.77 30.28 -8.41
N GLY A 405 13.61 30.33 -7.75
CA GLY A 405 12.79 29.17 -7.45
C GLY A 405 12.17 28.53 -8.69
N ASP A 406 11.44 27.44 -8.51
CA ASP A 406 10.71 26.80 -9.61
C ASP A 406 9.42 27.58 -9.90
N TRP A 407 9.39 28.26 -11.03
CA TRP A 407 8.22 29.05 -11.45
C TRP A 407 7.14 28.09 -11.94
N TRP A 408 5.93 28.31 -11.47
CA TRP A 408 4.76 27.51 -11.85
C TRP A 408 4.90 26.01 -11.52
N ASP A 409 5.65 25.70 -10.45
CA ASP A 409 5.54 24.40 -9.78
C ASP A 409 4.19 24.34 -9.06
N TRP A 410 3.23 23.66 -9.69
CA TRP A 410 1.88 23.51 -9.17
C TRP A 410 1.88 22.57 -7.97
N LYS A 411 1.45 23.09 -6.82
CA LYS A 411 1.24 22.32 -5.59
C LYS A 411 -0.22 21.94 -5.44
N GLU A 412 -0.45 20.78 -4.85
CA GLU A 412 -1.77 20.26 -4.51
C GLU A 412 -1.96 20.36 -3.00
N SER A 413 -2.93 21.17 -2.61
CA SER A 413 -3.31 21.35 -1.21
C SER A 413 -4.54 20.53 -0.89
N ASP A 414 -4.56 19.95 0.29
CA ASP A 414 -5.67 19.17 0.82
C ASP A 414 -5.87 19.48 2.31
N ILE A 415 -7.00 20.12 2.65
CA ILE A 415 -7.25 20.72 3.96
C ILE A 415 -8.54 20.16 4.54
N ASN A 416 -8.46 19.58 5.73
CA ASN A 416 -9.63 19.16 6.49
C ASN A 416 -10.33 20.36 7.16
N LEU A 417 -11.59 20.60 6.81
CA LEU A 417 -12.41 21.70 7.33
C LEU A 417 -13.45 21.24 8.36
N SER A 418 -13.46 19.97 8.75
CA SER A 418 -14.45 19.38 9.69
C SER A 418 -14.52 20.12 11.04
N SER A 419 -13.41 20.67 11.52
CA SER A 419 -13.34 21.41 12.80
C SER A 419 -14.10 22.75 12.78
N PHE A 420 -14.48 23.26 11.60
CA PHE A 420 -15.21 24.52 11.45
C PHE A 420 -16.74 24.36 11.53
N GLY A 421 -17.23 23.11 11.63
CA GLY A 421 -18.64 22.73 11.80
C GLY A 421 -19.51 22.93 10.56
N GLY A 422 -20.82 22.68 10.66
CA GLY A 422 -21.74 22.62 9.53
C GLY A 422 -22.02 23.91 8.73
N ASN A 423 -21.24 24.99 8.85
CA ASN A 423 -21.41 26.20 8.05
C ASN A 423 -20.05 26.82 7.77
N VAL A 424 -19.41 26.47 6.65
CA VAL A 424 -18.02 26.84 6.35
C VAL A 424 -17.93 27.74 5.13
N THR A 425 -17.13 28.79 5.23
CA THR A 425 -16.77 29.66 4.11
C THR A 425 -15.26 29.78 4.03
N VAL A 426 -14.68 29.48 2.86
CA VAL A 426 -13.25 29.59 2.58
C VAL A 426 -12.96 30.90 1.86
N ALA A 427 -11.78 31.48 2.09
CA ALA A 427 -11.28 32.61 1.33
C ALA A 427 -9.80 32.44 0.98
N PHE A 428 -9.45 32.75 -0.27
CA PHE A 428 -8.07 32.95 -0.70
C PHE A 428 -7.75 34.44 -0.62
N VAL A 429 -6.72 34.81 0.15
CA VAL A 429 -6.33 36.20 0.39
C VAL A 429 -4.94 36.44 -0.16
N TYR A 430 -4.86 37.27 -1.19
CA TYR A 430 -3.59 37.70 -1.77
C TYR A 430 -3.11 38.97 -1.09
N HIS A 431 -1.83 39.02 -0.73
CA HIS A 431 -1.16 40.25 -0.32
C HIS A 431 -0.07 40.63 -1.31
N GLY A 432 0.10 41.93 -1.51
CA GLY A 432 1.19 42.45 -2.31
C GLY A 432 1.24 43.97 -2.35
N SER A 433 2.01 44.51 -3.29
CA SER A 433 2.08 45.93 -3.59
C SER A 433 2.65 46.15 -4.98
N ASN A 434 2.73 47.40 -5.42
CA ASN A 434 3.38 47.74 -6.68
C ASN A 434 4.84 47.23 -6.78
N THR A 435 5.52 46.98 -5.65
CA THR A 435 6.88 46.41 -5.62
C THR A 435 6.92 44.93 -5.22
N ASN A 436 6.06 44.50 -4.29
CA ASN A 436 5.90 43.09 -3.91
C ASN A 436 4.78 42.48 -4.74
N SER A 437 5.12 42.09 -5.97
CA SER A 437 4.15 41.77 -7.02
C SER A 437 4.22 40.33 -7.51
N THR A 438 4.75 39.43 -6.67
CA THR A 438 4.73 37.98 -6.94
C THR A 438 3.32 37.57 -7.30
N LYS A 439 3.17 36.90 -8.43
CA LYS A 439 1.88 36.43 -8.91
C LYS A 439 1.61 35.07 -8.28
N VAL A 440 0.38 34.88 -7.83
CA VAL A 440 -0.15 33.60 -7.37
C VAL A 440 -1.34 33.19 -8.23
N GLU A 441 -1.43 31.89 -8.47
CA GLU A 441 -2.47 31.23 -9.27
C GLU A 441 -3.13 30.17 -8.39
N VAL A 442 -4.46 30.04 -8.48
CA VAL A 442 -5.28 29.03 -7.80
C VAL A 442 -6.21 28.40 -8.82
N ASP A 443 -6.31 27.08 -8.81
CA ASP A 443 -7.09 26.31 -9.77
C ASP A 443 -7.66 25.02 -9.15
N ASN A 444 -8.64 24.40 -9.81
CA ASN A 444 -9.27 23.13 -9.42
C ASN A 444 -9.70 23.09 -7.95
N ILE A 445 -10.49 24.08 -7.54
CA ILE A 445 -10.99 24.20 -6.18
C ILE A 445 -12.17 23.27 -5.98
N VAL A 446 -12.01 22.29 -5.11
CA VAL A 446 -13.01 21.30 -4.77
C VAL A 446 -13.30 21.38 -3.27
N ILE A 447 -14.57 21.55 -2.90
CA ILE A 447 -15.05 21.27 -1.54
C ILE A 447 -15.96 20.06 -1.62
N SER A 448 -15.68 19.05 -0.79
CA SER A 448 -16.45 17.82 -0.70
C SER A 448 -16.77 17.52 0.76
N ASN A 449 -17.80 16.72 1.03
CA ASN A 449 -18.04 16.14 2.36
C ASN A 449 -17.37 14.77 2.53
N ASP A 450 -16.26 14.58 1.81
CA ASP A 450 -15.40 13.40 1.81
C ASP A 450 -14.18 13.60 2.70
N ALA A 451 -14.28 14.40 3.78
CA ALA A 451 -13.37 14.19 4.88
C ALA A 451 -13.63 12.76 5.38
N GLY A 452 -13.00 11.77 4.73
CA GLY A 452 -12.54 10.56 5.36
C GLY A 452 -12.04 11.00 6.72
N SER A 453 -12.55 10.32 7.75
CA SER A 453 -12.48 10.68 9.16
C SER A 453 -11.04 10.94 9.63
N GLU A 454 -10.43 12.02 9.19
CA GLU A 454 -9.19 12.63 9.65
C GLU A 454 -9.52 13.75 10.65
N THR A 455 -10.60 13.55 11.41
CA THR A 455 -10.58 14.03 12.78
C THR A 455 -9.68 13.06 13.53
N ASP A 456 -8.48 13.51 13.88
CA ASP A 456 -7.96 13.22 15.21
C ASP A 456 -9.15 13.41 16.17
N PRO A 457 -9.68 12.34 16.78
CA PRO A 457 -10.90 12.46 17.55
C PRO A 457 -10.59 13.38 18.73
N GLU A 458 -11.11 14.61 18.70
CA GLU A 458 -11.41 15.28 19.96
C GLU A 458 -12.31 14.30 20.74
N ASP A 459 -11.75 13.85 21.87
CA ASP A 459 -12.12 12.92 22.94
C ASP A 459 -13.61 12.90 23.42
N GLY A 460 -14.54 13.54 22.71
CA GLY A 460 -15.93 13.71 23.12
C GLY A 460 -16.86 12.51 22.86
N ASP A 461 -16.76 11.83 21.71
CA ASP A 461 -17.74 10.81 21.32
C ASP A 461 -17.21 9.37 21.37
N TYR A 462 -16.05 9.09 20.75
CA TYR A 462 -15.54 7.72 20.65
C TYR A 462 -15.24 7.08 22.02
N TYR A 463 -14.53 7.81 22.89
CA TYR A 463 -14.21 7.36 24.26
C TYR A 463 -15.23 7.81 25.31
N GLY A 464 -16.38 8.35 24.92
CA GLY A 464 -17.36 8.92 25.85
C GLY A 464 -17.82 7.96 26.97
N LYS A 465 -17.82 6.64 26.73
CA LYS A 465 -18.15 5.61 27.74
C LYS A 465 -17.04 5.37 28.77
N ALA A 466 -15.82 5.82 28.51
CA ALA A 466 -14.65 5.76 29.39
C ALA A 466 -14.60 6.92 30.39
N ASN A 467 -15.27 8.04 30.08
CA ASN A 467 -15.24 9.27 30.87
C ASN A 467 -15.52 9.06 32.37
N GLY A 468 -14.59 9.55 33.20
CA GLY A 468 -14.69 9.51 34.66
C GLY A 468 -14.49 8.13 35.30
N LYS A 469 -14.04 7.12 34.54
CA LYS A 469 -13.70 5.79 35.07
C LYS A 469 -12.20 5.67 35.32
N GLU A 470 -11.83 4.80 36.25
CA GLU A 470 -10.43 4.47 36.58
C GLU A 470 -10.30 2.96 36.86
N GLY A 471 -9.05 2.47 36.93
CA GLY A 471 -8.75 1.07 37.22
C GLY A 471 -9.40 0.12 36.21
N TYR A 472 -9.78 -1.07 36.67
CA TYR A 472 -10.39 -2.07 35.78
C TYR A 472 -11.77 -1.67 35.26
N ALA A 473 -12.48 -0.73 35.89
CA ALA A 473 -13.73 -0.22 35.34
C ALA A 473 -13.51 0.63 34.07
N LEU A 474 -12.38 1.36 34.01
CA LEU A 474 -11.96 2.03 32.79
C LEU A 474 -11.58 1.01 31.71
N LYS A 475 -10.80 -0.01 32.08
CA LYS A 475 -10.41 -1.10 31.18
C LYS A 475 -11.62 -1.78 30.52
N THR A 476 -12.61 -2.21 31.31
CA THR A 476 -13.85 -2.81 30.78
C THR A 476 -14.59 -1.85 29.84
N ALA A 477 -14.64 -0.56 30.18
CA ALA A 477 -15.30 0.42 29.31
C ALA A 477 -14.59 0.59 27.96
N LEU A 478 -13.25 0.62 27.97
CA LEU A 478 -12.45 0.64 26.75
C LEU A 478 -12.62 -0.65 25.96
N ALA A 479 -12.60 -1.82 26.63
CA ALA A 479 -12.86 -3.11 26.01
C ALA A 479 -14.20 -3.13 25.27
N ASP A 480 -15.26 -2.61 25.89
CA ASP A 480 -16.57 -2.45 25.25
C ASP A 480 -16.50 -1.51 24.03
N ILE A 481 -15.83 -0.36 24.13
CA ILE A 481 -15.69 0.61 23.03
C ILE A 481 -15.00 -0.06 21.83
N ILE A 482 -13.82 -0.63 22.03
CA ILE A 482 -12.98 -1.15 20.94
C ILE A 482 -13.40 -2.54 20.44
N THR A 483 -14.33 -3.19 21.14
CA THR A 483 -15.04 -4.38 20.64
C THR A 483 -16.23 -3.98 19.77
N ASN A 484 -16.94 -2.92 20.13
CA ASN A 484 -18.11 -2.45 19.39
C ASN A 484 -17.65 -1.72 18.10
N GLY A 485 -18.07 -2.22 16.95
CA GLY A 485 -17.67 -1.64 15.65
C GLY A 485 -16.42 -2.28 15.05
N HIS A 486 -15.74 -3.17 15.77
CA HIS A 486 -14.66 -3.98 15.20
C HIS A 486 -15.16 -4.86 14.05
N LYS A 487 -14.50 -4.75 12.91
CA LYS A 487 -14.72 -5.52 11.68
C LYS A 487 -13.49 -6.38 11.43
N ASP A 488 -13.65 -7.70 11.58
CA ASP A 488 -12.61 -8.64 11.15
C ASP A 488 -12.56 -8.67 9.62
N LYS A 489 -11.52 -8.07 9.04
CA LYS A 489 -11.27 -8.05 7.59
C LYS A 489 -10.59 -9.33 7.08
N GLY A 490 -10.26 -10.26 7.97
CA GLY A 490 -9.57 -11.50 7.65
C GLY A 490 -8.05 -11.33 7.54
N TYR A 491 -7.34 -12.45 7.65
CA TYR A 491 -5.88 -12.45 7.76
C TYR A 491 -5.15 -11.99 6.49
N SER A 492 -5.75 -12.16 5.31
CA SER A 492 -5.20 -11.69 4.04
C SER A 492 -5.27 -10.17 3.89
N ALA A 493 -6.29 -9.52 4.45
CA ALA A 493 -6.47 -8.07 4.33
C ALA A 493 -5.35 -7.25 4.99
N LEU A 494 -4.60 -7.86 5.91
CA LEU A 494 -3.41 -7.24 6.51
C LEU A 494 -2.38 -6.81 5.46
N TRP A 495 -2.23 -7.56 4.36
CA TRP A 495 -1.29 -7.20 3.30
C TRP A 495 -1.66 -5.92 2.57
N THR A 496 -2.96 -5.70 2.35
CA THR A 496 -3.47 -4.46 1.78
C THR A 496 -3.32 -3.32 2.78
N LEU A 497 -3.67 -3.57 4.04
CA LEU A 497 -3.58 -2.57 5.11
C LEU A 497 -2.16 -2.04 5.32
N TYR A 498 -1.12 -2.87 5.18
CA TYR A 498 0.26 -2.41 5.34
C TYR A 498 0.72 -1.39 4.30
N GLN A 499 0.03 -1.30 3.15
CA GLN A 499 0.35 -0.30 2.12
C GLN A 499 0.07 1.13 2.59
N THR A 500 -0.75 1.29 3.61
CA THR A 500 -1.06 2.61 4.21
C THR A 500 -0.66 2.68 5.69
N SER A 501 -0.89 1.63 6.46
CA SER A 501 -0.65 1.63 7.92
C SER A 501 0.80 1.41 8.36
N ASP A 502 1.64 0.89 7.48
CA ASP A 502 3.04 0.58 7.77
C ASP A 502 3.92 1.01 6.57
N ASP A 503 3.59 2.15 5.97
CA ASP A 503 4.34 2.78 4.87
C ASP A 503 5.39 3.75 5.42
N LYS A 504 6.67 3.38 5.30
CA LYS A 504 7.77 4.09 5.96
C LYS A 504 7.90 5.54 5.49
N TYR A 505 7.69 5.79 4.20
CA TYR A 505 7.97 7.11 3.60
C TYR A 505 6.71 7.85 3.16
N GLN A 506 5.52 7.34 3.47
CA GLN A 506 4.24 7.87 3.01
C GLN A 506 4.19 7.99 1.46
N LYS A 507 4.76 7.00 0.77
CA LYS A 507 4.85 6.91 -0.70
C LYS A 507 4.27 5.61 -1.25
N SER A 508 3.79 4.73 -0.38
CA SER A 508 3.27 3.39 -0.64
C SER A 508 4.28 2.46 -1.32
N GLU A 509 5.56 2.66 -1.02
CA GLU A 509 6.67 1.92 -1.65
C GLU A 509 7.40 1.01 -0.67
N ILE A 510 7.68 1.49 0.55
CA ILE A 510 8.58 0.81 1.48
C ILE A 510 7.86 0.46 2.77
N ILE A 511 8.03 -0.78 3.23
CA ILE A 511 7.50 -1.24 4.51
C ILE A 511 8.24 -0.57 5.67
N TRP A 512 7.50 -0.17 6.70
CA TRP A 512 8.05 0.25 7.98
C TRP A 512 8.21 -0.97 8.92
N ASP A 513 9.28 -1.73 8.69
CA ASP A 513 9.60 -2.94 9.43
C ASP A 513 10.41 -2.66 10.70
N MET A 514 9.77 -2.83 11.86
CA MET A 514 10.35 -2.58 13.19
C MET A 514 11.52 -3.52 13.56
N TYR A 515 11.77 -4.59 12.78
CA TYR A 515 12.89 -5.52 12.94
C TYR A 515 14.04 -5.29 11.95
N SER A 516 13.87 -4.45 10.94
CA SER A 516 14.94 -4.03 10.03
C SER A 516 15.31 -2.57 10.18
N ASP A 517 14.37 -1.73 10.63
CA ASP A 517 14.54 -0.28 10.74
C ASP A 517 15.65 0.08 11.73
N ILE A 518 16.46 1.05 11.31
CA ILE A 518 17.53 1.65 12.11
C ILE A 518 17.22 3.16 12.17
N PRO A 519 16.76 3.69 13.32
CA PRO A 519 16.41 5.09 13.44
C PRO A 519 17.65 6.01 13.36
N ASP A 520 17.52 7.19 12.74
CA ASP A 520 18.59 8.19 12.75
C ASP A 520 18.83 8.70 14.19
N PRO A 521 20.05 8.57 14.73
CA PRO A 521 20.37 9.09 16.05
C PRO A 521 20.21 10.62 16.20
N ASN A 522 20.11 11.36 15.10
CA ASN A 522 19.90 12.81 15.10
C ASN A 522 18.43 13.21 14.88
N ASN A 523 17.60 12.29 14.38
CA ASN A 523 16.18 12.53 14.12
C ASN A 523 15.36 11.22 14.15
N PRO A 524 15.24 10.57 15.32
CA PRO A 524 14.64 9.23 15.41
C PRO A 524 13.14 9.22 15.05
N SER A 525 12.49 10.39 15.09
CA SER A 525 11.03 10.53 14.95
C SER A 525 10.55 10.80 13.51
N VAL A 526 11.46 11.02 12.55
CA VAL A 526 11.09 11.21 11.15
C VAL A 526 11.68 10.06 10.34
N PRO A 527 10.89 9.38 9.49
CA PRO A 527 11.44 8.42 8.55
C PRO A 527 12.35 9.17 7.57
N ASP A 528 13.64 9.14 7.85
CA ASP A 528 14.66 9.63 6.96
C ASP A 528 15.11 8.50 6.03
N GLY A 529 15.71 8.86 4.90
CA GLY A 529 16.14 7.86 3.92
C GLY A 529 17.05 6.81 4.55
N ARG A 530 16.98 5.58 4.05
CA ARG A 530 17.72 4.40 4.49
C ARG A 530 19.05 4.66 5.21
N GLN A 531 19.13 4.25 6.47
CA GLN A 531 20.34 4.38 7.30
C GLN A 531 21.43 3.35 6.94
N GLU A 532 22.69 3.64 7.34
CA GLU A 532 23.81 2.72 7.11
C GLU A 532 23.57 1.38 7.83
N GLY A 533 23.53 0.29 7.06
CA GLY A 533 23.33 -1.06 7.58
C GLY A 533 21.87 -1.52 7.58
N GLU A 534 20.94 -0.59 7.43
CA GLU A 534 19.51 -0.85 7.28
C GLU A 534 19.23 -1.58 5.97
N TYR A 535 18.15 -2.34 5.94
CA TYR A 535 17.54 -2.89 4.75
C TYR A 535 16.04 -2.68 4.80
N GLU A 536 15.48 -2.51 3.62
CA GLU A 536 14.10 -2.13 3.41
C GLU A 536 13.46 -3.14 2.49
N TYR A 537 12.15 -3.27 2.62
CA TYR A 537 11.36 -4.15 1.77
C TYR A 537 10.36 -3.34 0.99
N GLU A 538 10.20 -3.69 -0.27
CA GLU A 538 9.18 -3.08 -1.10
C GLU A 538 7.81 -3.66 -0.74
N LEU A 539 6.86 -2.76 -0.49
CA LEU A 539 5.45 -3.09 -0.30
C LEU A 539 4.97 -3.94 -1.49
N ILE A 540 4.12 -4.93 -1.22
CA ILE A 540 3.58 -5.89 -2.20
C ILE A 540 4.61 -6.92 -2.68
N PHE A 541 5.84 -6.50 -3.00
CA PHE A 541 6.79 -7.34 -3.74
C PHE A 541 7.64 -8.26 -2.86
N ASP A 542 8.06 -7.82 -1.68
CA ASP A 542 8.94 -8.59 -0.79
C ASP A 542 8.17 -9.36 0.31
N GLN A 543 6.89 -9.67 0.07
CA GLN A 543 6.04 -10.43 0.99
C GLN A 543 6.35 -11.92 0.95
N CYS A 544 6.24 -12.60 2.10
CA CYS A 544 6.35 -14.06 2.13
C CYS A 544 5.52 -14.73 3.23
N GLY A 545 5.15 -15.99 2.98
CA GLY A 545 4.48 -16.85 3.96
C GLY A 545 5.43 -17.55 4.93
N GLN A 546 6.72 -17.68 4.60
CA GLN A 546 7.73 -18.39 5.38
C GLN A 546 9.09 -17.68 5.27
N ALA A 547 9.90 -17.75 6.32
CA ALA A 547 11.21 -17.12 6.36
C ALA A 547 12.25 -17.79 5.44
N GLY A 548 13.13 -16.98 4.86
CA GLY A 548 14.30 -17.43 4.10
C GLY A 548 15.47 -17.87 4.99
N GLY A 549 16.66 -18.02 4.38
CA GLY A 549 17.88 -18.48 5.05
C GLY A 549 18.54 -17.48 6.02
N GLY A 550 18.06 -16.23 6.08
CA GLY A 550 18.61 -15.13 6.86
C GLY A 550 17.72 -13.88 6.79
N GLU A 551 18.11 -12.83 7.52
CA GLU A 551 17.57 -11.47 7.37
C GLU A 551 17.72 -10.97 5.92
N LYS A 552 16.95 -9.95 5.53
CA LYS A 552 16.95 -9.32 4.19
C LYS A 552 16.29 -10.12 3.07
N TYR A 553 15.54 -11.17 3.40
CA TYR A 553 14.97 -12.04 2.38
C TYR A 553 13.55 -11.61 1.97
N CYS A 554 12.70 -11.36 2.96
CA CYS A 554 11.31 -10.97 2.79
C CYS A 554 10.74 -10.54 4.15
N TYR A 555 9.61 -9.85 4.12
CA TYR A 555 8.82 -9.57 5.31
C TYR A 555 7.59 -10.47 5.42
N ASN A 556 7.17 -10.74 6.66
CA ASN A 556 5.95 -11.47 6.97
C ASN A 556 5.18 -10.80 8.12
N ARG A 557 4.03 -11.38 8.47
CA ARG A 557 3.16 -10.90 9.55
C ARG A 557 3.66 -11.43 10.90
N GLU A 558 4.08 -10.52 11.76
CA GLU A 558 4.47 -10.80 13.14
C GLU A 558 3.29 -10.59 14.09
N HIS A 559 2.93 -11.66 14.81
CA HIS A 559 1.92 -11.59 15.88
C HIS A 559 2.60 -11.20 17.19
N VAL A 560 2.54 -9.93 17.56
CA VAL A 560 3.19 -9.42 18.78
C VAL A 560 2.75 -10.17 20.02
N MET A 561 1.47 -10.46 20.18
CA MET A 561 1.05 -11.57 21.04
C MET A 561 1.07 -12.86 20.21
N PRO A 562 1.96 -13.84 20.48
CA PRO A 562 2.10 -15.00 19.61
C PRO A 562 0.78 -15.73 19.39
N GLN A 563 0.45 -16.04 18.13
CA GLN A 563 -0.78 -16.76 17.78
C GLN A 563 -0.97 -18.09 18.52
N SER A 564 0.12 -18.72 18.98
CA SER A 564 0.09 -19.93 19.80
C SER A 564 -0.45 -19.73 21.23
N TRP A 565 -0.54 -18.49 21.71
CA TRP A 565 -1.04 -18.16 23.05
C TRP A 565 -2.58 -18.05 23.07
N PHE A 566 -3.23 -17.78 21.94
CA PHE A 566 -4.70 -17.68 21.83
C PHE A 566 -5.32 -18.71 20.87
N ASP A 567 -4.61 -19.83 20.61
CA ASP A 567 -5.04 -20.91 19.70
C ASP A 567 -5.33 -20.47 18.26
N LYS A 568 -4.73 -19.37 17.79
CA LYS A 568 -4.94 -18.81 16.44
C LYS A 568 -6.43 -18.50 16.12
N LYS A 569 -7.24 -18.25 17.14
CA LYS A 569 -8.68 -17.98 16.97
C LYS A 569 -8.92 -16.59 16.37
N SER A 570 -9.94 -16.48 15.52
CA SER A 570 -10.49 -15.19 15.09
C SER A 570 -11.33 -14.58 16.23
N PRO A 571 -11.38 -13.25 16.36
CA PRO A 571 -10.74 -12.28 15.46
C PRO A 571 -9.26 -11.98 15.76
N MET A 572 -8.71 -12.48 16.88
CA MET A 572 -7.34 -12.19 17.31
C MET A 572 -6.30 -12.52 16.24
N VAL A 573 -6.48 -13.58 15.44
CA VAL A 573 -5.48 -13.97 14.43
C VAL A 573 -5.31 -12.96 13.29
N SER A 574 -6.27 -12.05 13.10
CA SER A 574 -6.31 -11.04 12.02
C SER A 574 -6.41 -9.60 12.52
N ASP A 575 -6.29 -9.37 13.83
CA ASP A 575 -6.40 -8.03 14.41
C ASP A 575 -5.10 -7.20 14.23
N ALA A 576 -5.12 -6.26 13.30
CA ALA A 576 -3.97 -5.44 12.90
C ALA A 576 -3.35 -4.61 14.03
N HIS A 577 -4.08 -4.32 15.10
CA HIS A 577 -3.55 -3.58 16.27
C HIS A 577 -2.44 -4.33 17.02
N HIS A 578 -2.19 -5.61 16.72
CA HIS A 578 -1.04 -6.35 17.28
C HIS A 578 -0.31 -7.20 16.23
N ILE A 579 -0.60 -7.00 14.93
CA ILE A 579 0.05 -7.71 13.84
C ILE A 579 0.73 -6.72 12.92
N ILE A 580 2.06 -6.75 12.94
CA ILE A 580 2.92 -5.83 12.19
C ILE A 580 3.68 -6.57 11.08
N PRO A 581 4.02 -5.89 9.98
CA PRO A 581 4.91 -6.44 8.98
C PRO A 581 6.36 -6.36 9.46
N THR A 582 7.07 -7.48 9.44
CA THR A 582 8.48 -7.52 9.89
C THR A 582 9.32 -8.52 9.11
N ASP A 583 10.65 -8.39 9.16
CA ASP A 583 11.60 -9.34 8.60
C ASP A 583 11.25 -10.77 9.06
N ALA A 584 11.01 -11.65 8.09
CA ALA A 584 10.50 -12.98 8.37
C ALA A 584 11.50 -13.85 9.16
N TYR A 585 12.79 -13.62 8.99
CA TYR A 585 13.84 -14.32 9.73
C TYR A 585 13.94 -13.84 11.18
N VAL A 586 13.90 -12.53 11.41
CA VAL A 586 13.87 -11.96 12.77
C VAL A 586 12.60 -12.42 13.50
N ASN A 587 11.44 -12.41 12.83
CA ASN A 587 10.20 -12.99 13.36
C ASN A 587 10.40 -14.49 13.73
N THR A 588 11.03 -15.28 12.85
CA THR A 588 11.33 -16.69 13.15
C THR A 588 12.26 -16.85 14.37
N LYS A 589 13.22 -15.94 14.58
CA LYS A 589 14.08 -15.92 15.78
C LYS A 589 13.30 -15.53 17.03
N ARG A 590 12.39 -14.56 16.92
CA ARG A 590 11.50 -14.14 17.99
C ARG A 590 10.60 -15.29 18.43
N SER A 591 10.09 -16.07 17.47
CA SER A 591 9.28 -17.27 17.72
C SER A 591 8.06 -16.97 18.62
N ASN A 592 7.82 -17.76 19.66
CA ASN A 592 6.81 -17.46 20.68
C ASN A 592 7.44 -17.03 22.02
N HIS A 593 8.67 -16.51 21.98
CA HIS A 593 9.34 -15.99 23.17
C HIS A 593 8.69 -14.68 23.63
N PRO A 594 8.52 -14.48 24.94
CA PRO A 594 8.02 -13.21 25.45
C PRO A 594 9.02 -12.09 25.16
N HIS A 595 8.50 -10.88 24.96
CA HIS A 595 9.33 -9.69 24.93
C HIS A 595 9.94 -9.43 26.32
N GLY A 596 11.21 -9.02 26.37
CA GLY A 596 11.94 -8.86 27.63
C GLY A 596 13.36 -8.32 27.44
N VAL A 597 13.96 -7.77 28.49
CA VAL A 597 15.34 -7.27 28.45
C VAL A 597 16.34 -8.44 28.51
N VAL A 598 17.23 -8.53 27.53
CA VAL A 598 18.20 -9.61 27.40
C VAL A 598 19.45 -9.34 28.26
N ALA A 599 19.72 -10.24 29.21
CA ALA A 599 20.95 -10.20 30.02
C ALA A 599 22.13 -10.88 29.32
N ASN A 600 21.90 -12.04 28.70
CA ASN A 600 22.94 -12.78 27.97
C ASN A 600 22.46 -13.04 26.55
N VAL A 601 23.07 -12.34 25.59
CA VAL A 601 22.73 -12.39 24.17
C VAL A 601 23.18 -13.72 23.57
N SER A 602 22.25 -14.39 22.89
CA SER A 602 22.50 -15.61 22.09
C SER A 602 22.48 -15.34 20.60
N TRP A 603 21.80 -14.29 20.16
CA TRP A 603 21.74 -13.80 18.79
C TRP A 603 21.34 -12.32 18.78
N THR A 604 21.81 -11.57 17.79
CA THR A 604 21.46 -10.16 17.54
C THR A 604 21.07 -10.03 16.08
N SER A 605 19.97 -9.34 15.78
CA SER A 605 19.60 -8.94 14.41
C SER A 605 20.54 -7.85 13.90
N ILE A 606 20.44 -7.53 12.62
CA ILE A 606 21.19 -6.43 12.02
C ILE A 606 20.77 -5.08 12.62
N ASN A 607 19.47 -4.86 12.86
CA ASN A 607 18.99 -3.62 13.45
C ASN A 607 19.34 -3.48 14.96
N GLY A 608 19.77 -4.56 15.60
CA GLY A 608 20.24 -4.54 16.99
C GLY A 608 19.28 -5.18 18.00
N SER A 609 18.13 -5.69 17.57
CA SER A 609 17.25 -6.54 18.38
C SER A 609 17.99 -7.79 18.85
N LYS A 610 17.67 -8.30 20.06
CA LYS A 610 18.43 -9.37 20.72
C LYS A 610 17.53 -10.54 21.10
N LEU A 611 18.05 -11.74 20.96
CA LEU A 611 17.49 -12.96 21.53
C LEU A 611 18.44 -13.51 22.60
N GLY A 612 17.93 -13.83 23.78
CA GLY A 612 18.77 -14.39 24.83
C GLY A 612 18.05 -14.66 26.14
N SER A 613 18.82 -14.92 27.21
CA SER A 613 18.23 -15.11 28.54
C SER A 613 17.88 -13.76 29.15
N GLY A 614 16.67 -13.64 29.71
CA GLY A 614 16.18 -12.44 30.38
C GLY A 614 16.96 -12.08 31.65
N THR A 615 16.86 -10.82 32.05
CA THR A 615 17.48 -10.31 33.28
C THR A 615 16.63 -10.56 34.51
N SER A 616 17.27 -10.96 35.61
CA SER A 616 16.60 -11.09 36.91
C SER A 616 16.03 -9.77 37.41
N ALA A 617 16.56 -8.63 36.95
CA ALA A 617 16.05 -7.30 37.29
C ALA A 617 14.62 -7.07 36.76
N SER A 618 14.30 -7.62 35.59
CA SER A 618 12.96 -7.55 34.97
C SER A 618 12.04 -8.68 35.44
N GLY A 619 12.48 -9.54 36.38
CA GLY A 619 11.66 -10.57 37.01
C GLY A 619 11.50 -11.89 36.23
N TYR A 620 12.14 -12.06 35.07
CA TYR A 620 12.12 -13.30 34.30
C TYR A 620 13.48 -13.59 33.64
N THR A 621 14.00 -14.81 33.83
CA THR A 621 15.34 -15.22 33.35
C THR A 621 15.32 -16.29 32.25
N GLY A 622 14.13 -16.65 31.75
CA GLY A 622 14.02 -17.56 30.60
C GLY A 622 14.38 -16.86 29.30
N THR A 623 14.18 -17.53 28.16
CA THR A 623 14.45 -16.91 26.85
C THR A 623 13.46 -15.78 26.59
N VAL A 624 13.98 -14.61 26.18
CA VAL A 624 13.22 -13.41 25.81
C VAL A 624 13.78 -12.82 24.51
N PHE A 625 12.95 -12.06 23.81
CA PHE A 625 13.34 -11.24 22.67
C PHE A 625 13.26 -9.75 23.07
N GLU A 626 14.31 -8.98 22.78
CA GLU A 626 14.39 -7.55 23.06
C GLU A 626 14.45 -6.78 21.74
N PRO A 627 13.42 -5.99 21.38
CA PRO A 627 13.49 -5.07 20.25
C PRO A 627 14.41 -3.89 20.59
N ILE A 628 14.77 -3.09 19.58
CA ILE A 628 15.50 -1.83 19.80
C ILE A 628 14.67 -0.84 20.62
N ASP A 629 15.34 0.15 21.21
CA ASP A 629 14.70 1.06 22.17
C ASP A 629 13.57 1.90 21.56
N GLU A 630 13.66 2.26 20.28
CA GLU A 630 12.68 3.08 19.53
C GLU A 630 11.28 2.45 19.39
N TYR A 631 11.17 1.13 19.57
CA TYR A 631 9.92 0.41 19.32
C TYR A 631 9.35 -0.26 20.57
N LYS A 632 9.99 -0.06 21.72
CA LYS A 632 9.60 -0.75 22.96
C LYS A 632 8.20 -0.33 23.41
N GLY A 633 7.86 0.94 23.23
CA GLY A 633 6.57 1.56 23.50
C GLY A 633 5.47 0.98 22.62
N ASP A 634 5.73 0.86 21.32
CA ASP A 634 4.81 0.24 20.35
C ASP A 634 4.43 -1.17 20.78
N PHE A 635 5.44 -2.02 21.00
CA PHE A 635 5.20 -3.39 21.45
C PHE A 635 4.42 -3.42 22.77
N ALA A 636 4.71 -2.51 23.70
CA ALA A 636 3.98 -2.41 24.97
C ALA A 636 2.51 -2.05 24.75
N ARG A 637 2.21 -1.02 23.95
CA ARG A 637 0.83 -0.59 23.65
C ARG A 637 0.05 -1.66 22.90
N MET A 638 0.67 -2.47 22.05
CA MET A 638 0.04 -3.63 21.42
C MET A 638 -0.33 -4.73 22.43
N TYR A 639 0.51 -4.99 23.45
CA TYR A 639 0.16 -5.92 24.54
C TYR A 639 -0.96 -5.37 25.43
N LEU A 640 -0.91 -4.09 25.80
CA LEU A 640 -1.95 -3.45 26.61
C LEU A 640 -3.29 -3.42 25.87
N TYR A 641 -3.28 -3.17 24.55
CA TYR A 641 -4.44 -3.32 23.67
C TYR A 641 -5.01 -4.73 23.74
N MET A 642 -4.20 -5.77 23.50
CA MET A 642 -4.66 -7.16 23.56
C MET A 642 -5.25 -7.53 24.92
N ALA A 643 -4.66 -7.04 26.01
CA ALA A 643 -5.17 -7.22 27.36
C ALA A 643 -6.54 -6.59 27.59
N THR A 644 -6.85 -5.51 26.86
CA THR A 644 -8.09 -4.73 26.99
C THR A 644 -9.15 -5.22 26.02
N ARG A 645 -8.84 -5.27 24.71
CA ARG A 645 -9.75 -5.69 23.65
C ARG A 645 -10.37 -7.06 23.89
N TYR A 646 -9.59 -7.98 24.45
CA TYR A 646 -9.96 -9.38 24.65
C TYR A 646 -10.15 -9.73 26.14
N GLU A 647 -10.54 -8.76 26.98
CA GLU A 647 -10.74 -8.91 28.44
C GLU A 647 -11.53 -10.18 28.81
N ASP A 648 -12.63 -10.46 28.13
CA ASP A 648 -13.50 -11.62 28.39
C ASP A 648 -12.89 -12.98 28.00
N GLN A 649 -11.79 -12.98 27.26
CA GLN A 649 -11.19 -14.20 26.69
C GLN A 649 -9.80 -14.48 27.25
N ILE A 650 -8.99 -13.43 27.46
CA ILE A 650 -7.55 -13.54 27.69
C ILE A 650 -7.18 -14.29 28.96
N GLY A 651 -8.00 -14.22 30.02
CA GLY A 651 -7.77 -15.00 31.25
C GLY A 651 -7.73 -16.52 31.02
N SER A 652 -8.42 -17.02 29.99
CA SER A 652 -8.41 -18.45 29.65
C SER A 652 -7.14 -18.91 28.93
N TRP A 653 -6.33 -17.98 28.42
CA TRP A 653 -5.18 -18.27 27.56
C TRP A 653 -3.92 -18.67 28.32
N GLU A 654 -3.87 -18.50 29.64
CA GLU A 654 -2.68 -18.78 30.47
C GLU A 654 -2.11 -20.19 30.23
N ASN A 655 -2.98 -21.18 30.02
CA ASN A 655 -2.58 -22.57 29.84
C ASN A 655 -2.18 -22.93 28.38
N ASN A 656 -2.23 -21.98 27.46
CA ASN A 656 -1.88 -22.20 26.06
C ASN A 656 -0.38 -22.03 25.85
N SER A 657 0.29 -23.08 25.37
CA SER A 657 1.71 -23.02 24.99
C SER A 657 2.58 -22.42 26.12
N GLN A 658 3.34 -21.36 25.84
CA GLN A 658 4.14 -20.62 26.82
C GLN A 658 3.46 -19.34 27.34
N ALA A 659 2.17 -19.11 27.06
CA ALA A 659 1.44 -17.90 27.45
C ALA A 659 1.48 -17.65 28.95
N GLY A 660 1.35 -18.70 29.77
CA GLY A 660 1.49 -18.65 31.22
C GLY A 660 2.87 -18.23 31.73
N THR A 661 3.81 -17.88 30.85
CA THR A 661 5.04 -17.16 31.21
C THR A 661 4.75 -15.69 31.51
N VAL A 662 3.83 -15.08 30.75
CA VAL A 662 3.46 -13.65 30.87
C VAL A 662 2.05 -13.44 31.38
N LEU A 663 1.10 -14.34 31.09
CA LEU A 663 -0.29 -14.23 31.54
C LEU A 663 -0.42 -14.78 32.96
N ASP A 664 -1.29 -14.18 33.78
CA ASP A 664 -1.56 -14.60 35.16
C ASP A 664 -2.92 -15.29 35.35
N GLY A 665 -3.66 -15.51 34.26
CA GLY A 665 -4.96 -16.16 34.23
C GLY A 665 -6.14 -15.26 34.63
N SER A 666 -5.89 -13.99 34.95
CA SER A 666 -6.95 -13.02 35.24
C SER A 666 -7.41 -12.29 33.97
N SER A 667 -8.66 -11.83 33.97
CA SER A 667 -9.20 -10.95 32.92
C SER A 667 -8.94 -9.48 33.21
N ASP A 668 -8.75 -9.09 34.46
CA ASP A 668 -8.55 -7.71 34.88
C ASP A 668 -7.07 -7.30 34.74
N LYS A 669 -6.16 -7.92 35.50
CA LYS A 669 -4.73 -7.59 35.46
C LYS A 669 -4.03 -8.17 34.23
N VAL A 670 -4.42 -9.37 33.81
CA VAL A 670 -3.96 -10.14 32.64
C VAL A 670 -2.52 -10.61 32.73
N PHE A 671 -1.58 -9.72 33.03
CA PHE A 671 -0.15 -10.00 32.98
C PHE A 671 0.43 -10.23 34.37
N LYS A 672 1.40 -11.13 34.48
CA LYS A 672 2.24 -11.28 35.68
C LYS A 672 2.99 -9.99 35.96
N ASP A 673 3.27 -9.74 37.24
CA ASP A 673 3.88 -8.48 37.72
C ASP A 673 5.14 -8.09 36.95
N TRP A 674 5.99 -9.07 36.64
CA TRP A 674 7.24 -8.85 35.92
C TRP A 674 7.01 -8.29 34.51
N PHE A 675 6.02 -8.83 33.79
CA PHE A 675 5.73 -8.45 32.41
C PHE A 675 4.92 -7.16 32.37
N LEU A 676 3.94 -7.00 33.26
CA LEU A 676 3.18 -5.76 33.38
C LEU A 676 4.11 -4.58 33.72
N THR A 677 5.02 -4.76 34.69
CA THR A 677 6.01 -3.74 35.05
C THR A 677 6.86 -3.36 33.85
N LEU A 678 7.30 -4.34 33.07
CA LEU A 678 8.10 -4.11 31.87
C LEU A 678 7.31 -3.35 30.79
N MET A 679 6.08 -3.76 30.48
CA MET A 679 5.25 -3.08 29.47
C MET A 679 4.94 -1.64 29.91
N MET A 680 4.65 -1.40 31.18
CA MET A 680 4.44 -0.05 31.71
C MET A 680 5.72 0.81 31.66
N GLU A 681 6.89 0.22 31.91
CA GLU A 681 8.18 0.89 31.78
C GLU A 681 8.48 1.26 30.32
N TRP A 682 8.29 0.32 29.39
CA TRP A 682 8.47 0.54 27.96
C TRP A 682 7.50 1.59 27.42
N HIS A 683 6.21 1.49 27.73
CA HIS A 683 5.18 2.50 27.39
C HIS A 683 5.53 3.90 27.89
N THR A 684 6.20 4.02 29.04
CA THR A 684 6.56 5.33 29.62
C THR A 684 7.85 5.89 29.03
N ASN A 685 8.83 5.04 28.77
CA ASN A 685 10.17 5.44 28.31
C ASN A 685 10.21 5.70 26.80
N ASP A 686 9.29 5.09 26.06
CA ASP A 686 9.13 5.24 24.61
C ASP A 686 7.69 5.74 24.33
N PRO A 687 7.51 7.08 24.25
CA PRO A 687 6.21 7.72 24.03
C PRO A 687 5.55 7.31 22.71
N VAL A 688 4.29 7.70 22.51
CA VAL A 688 3.61 7.48 21.23
C VAL A 688 4.31 8.26 20.12
N SER A 689 4.58 7.59 19.00
CA SER A 689 5.19 8.16 17.80
C SER A 689 4.15 8.53 16.74
N ASP A 690 4.53 9.39 15.78
CA ASP A 690 3.69 9.72 14.61
C ASP A 690 3.35 8.45 13.81
N LYS A 691 4.31 7.52 13.67
CA LYS A 691 4.08 6.18 13.08
C LYS A 691 2.88 5.49 13.72
N GLU A 692 2.81 5.48 15.05
CA GLU A 692 1.72 4.82 15.76
C GLU A 692 0.39 5.53 15.61
N ILE A 693 0.38 6.86 15.58
CA ILE A 693 -0.82 7.67 15.36
C ILE A 693 -1.38 7.37 13.97
N ASP A 694 -0.55 7.48 12.94
CA ASP A 694 -0.91 7.19 11.54
C ASP A 694 -1.41 5.75 11.40
N ARG A 695 -0.66 4.79 11.95
CA ARG A 695 -1.04 3.38 11.94
C ARG A 695 -2.38 3.13 12.64
N ASN A 696 -2.60 3.74 13.80
CA ASN A 696 -3.84 3.60 14.56
C ASN A 696 -5.05 4.15 13.78
N GLN A 697 -4.85 5.27 13.07
CA GLN A 697 -5.83 5.86 12.15
C GLN A 697 -6.16 4.92 10.99
N GLN A 698 -5.15 4.44 10.25
CA GLN A 698 -5.37 3.53 9.11
C GLN A 698 -6.05 2.21 9.52
N ILE A 699 -5.71 1.70 10.71
CA ILE A 699 -6.39 0.52 11.26
C ILE A 699 -7.82 0.87 11.67
N PHE A 700 -8.09 2.05 12.21
CA PHE A 700 -9.44 2.47 12.55
C PHE A 700 -10.35 2.55 11.32
N GLU A 701 -9.86 3.12 10.23
CA GLU A 701 -10.60 3.18 8.95
C GLU A 701 -10.92 1.78 8.41
N THR A 702 -9.97 0.85 8.57
CA THR A 702 -10.10 -0.52 8.06
C THR A 702 -10.93 -1.43 8.98
N GLN A 703 -10.60 -1.48 10.27
CA GLN A 703 -11.21 -2.38 11.26
C GLN A 703 -12.32 -1.75 12.09
N GLY A 704 -12.53 -0.43 12.04
CA GLY A 704 -13.55 0.27 12.82
C GLY A 704 -13.28 0.39 14.32
N ASN A 705 -12.06 0.06 14.78
CA ASN A 705 -11.66 0.19 16.17
C ASN A 705 -10.27 0.79 16.34
N ARG A 706 -10.02 1.46 17.47
CA ARG A 706 -8.75 2.10 17.82
C ARG A 706 -7.99 1.34 18.91
N ASN A 707 -6.69 1.59 19.03
CA ASN A 707 -5.89 1.28 20.20
C ASN A 707 -5.94 2.46 21.19
N PRO A 708 -6.64 2.33 22.34
CA PRO A 708 -6.81 3.44 23.27
C PRO A 708 -5.52 3.91 23.92
N PHE A 709 -4.48 3.09 23.92
CA PHE A 709 -3.20 3.43 24.54
C PHE A 709 -2.30 4.25 23.61
N ILE A 710 -2.68 4.37 22.33
CA ILE A 710 -2.09 5.30 21.36
C ILE A 710 -2.81 6.65 21.46
N ASP A 711 -4.15 6.66 21.38
CA ASP A 711 -4.91 7.93 21.47
C ASP A 711 -4.84 8.56 22.88
N HIS A 712 -4.85 7.74 23.94
CA HIS A 712 -4.83 8.16 25.35
C HIS A 712 -3.80 7.38 26.17
N PRO A 713 -2.50 7.69 26.02
CA PRO A 713 -1.42 6.97 26.72
C PRO A 713 -1.56 6.99 28.25
N GLU A 714 -2.23 7.99 28.82
CA GLU A 714 -2.53 8.10 30.25
C GLU A 714 -3.44 6.98 30.77
N TYR A 715 -4.27 6.37 29.92
CA TYR A 715 -5.17 5.29 30.32
C TYR A 715 -4.41 4.07 30.84
N ALA A 716 -3.22 3.78 30.31
CA ALA A 716 -2.37 2.69 30.80
C ALA A 716 -2.08 2.86 32.31
N LYS A 717 -1.71 4.07 32.72
CA LYS A 717 -1.43 4.39 34.13
C LYS A 717 -2.72 4.44 34.96
N MET A 718 -3.82 4.93 34.42
CA MET A 718 -5.11 4.96 35.12
C MET A 718 -5.65 3.55 35.42
N ILE A 719 -5.31 2.56 34.58
CA ILE A 719 -5.73 1.17 34.75
C ILE A 719 -4.76 0.39 35.65
N TRP A 720 -3.45 0.42 35.35
CA TRP A 720 -2.43 -0.44 35.99
C TRP A 720 -1.41 0.28 36.87
N GLY A 721 -1.51 1.60 37.04
CA GLY A 721 -0.53 2.41 37.78
C GLY A 721 -0.65 2.38 39.30
N ASN A 722 -1.58 1.61 39.87
CA ASN A 722 -1.88 1.56 41.31
C ASN A 722 -1.50 0.23 41.97
#